data_AF-A0A8C5A6H4-F1
#
_entry.id   AF-A0A8C5A6H4-F1
#
_cell.length_a   1.000
_cell.length_b   1.000
_cell.length_c   1.000
_cell.angle_alpha   90.00
_cell.angle_beta   90.00
_cell.angle_gamma   90.00
#
_symmetry.space_group_name_H-M   'P 1'
#
loop_
_entity.id
_entity.type
_entity.pdbx_description
1 polymer ?
#
loop_
_entity_poly.entity_id
_entity_poly.type
_entity_poly.pdbx_seq_one_letter_code
_entity_poly.pdbx_strand_id
1 'polypeptide(L)'
;LYECRKSLICSCACWCVCVPSERSGEDVDIILTRLREVKAFQRFPPPLLLQICSCAFYEYLEKGITLFRQGDIGTSWYAVLSGSLDVKVSETANHQDAVTICTLGIGTAFGESILDNTPRHATIVSRESSELLRIEQREFKSLWEKYRQSMAGLLAPPYGAMESGSNNDRKYDRNPPLPHVPPYIICTLSPSALLQVPSEKLQRAGKVLRNAILSRAPHMIRDRKYHLKTYRQCCVGTELVDWLVQQSACVHTRSHAVGMWQTLLEEGVLNHVDQELGFQDKYLFYRFLDDEDEDTPLPSEEEKRESEEELPETILFLAQIGPDALLRMILRKSPGQRSGDDLEIIYDELLHIKALAQVSNTVKRELASVLIFESHAKAGTVLFNQGEEGTSWYIIQKGSVNVVIYGKGVVCTLHEGDDFGKLALVTDSPRAASIVLREDHCHFLRVDKEDFNRILRDVEANTVRLKEHEQPVLVLEKSPRASTMGSIKYTVISGTPEKILEHFLETMRMDTHHNPAVDDFVLMQCVFMPNSQLCPLLLAQYPFCFTYTQERVEYTVAIKRKVLTLALRWASTHSYLLQEEPAALAFLEVRGPGKSLIRQFSHGEERLQKKQPIRNQDDILLKVFCSDHTYSTIRVAVAATGREVISAVADKLGTNDELLLVHLSSSGEKLILKPNDVSVFSTVGINGRLFSCPREQLNALVRNPLPDQEGPTAGSMSSFELMSSKDLAYQMTLYDWELFSCVHEHELLYHTFGRTNFRRTTANLDLFLRRFNQVQLWVVTEVCLCGTLSKRVQLLKKFIKIAAHCREFRNLNSFFAIIMGMSNPAVSRLSQTWERIIANTIRQVRHCRSQPFNPEICQPNKNHAEVRGYVRKLCVVDNQRALTQLSYRLEPRRT
;
A
#
# COMPACT_ATOMS: atom_id res chain seq x y z
N LEU A 1 5.79 6.13 -6.60
CA LEU A 1 4.92 5.31 -5.71
C LEU A 1 4.13 6.15 -4.69
N TYR A 2 4.73 7.07 -3.93
CA TYR A 2 3.99 8.00 -3.04
C TYR A 2 3.13 9.03 -3.80
N GLU A 3 3.56 9.46 -4.99
CA GLU A 3 2.75 10.27 -5.90
C GLU A 3 1.87 9.48 -6.88
N CYS A 4 2.18 8.21 -7.16
CA CYS A 4 1.14 7.31 -7.71
C CYS A 4 0.04 7.11 -6.68
N ARG A 5 0.40 7.05 -5.38
CA ARG A 5 -0.55 7.22 -4.29
C ARG A 5 -1.23 8.58 -4.38
N LYS A 6 -0.55 9.74 -4.50
CA LYS A 6 -1.26 11.04 -4.67
C LYS A 6 -2.13 11.16 -5.92
N SER A 7 -1.79 10.51 -7.04
CA SER A 7 -2.59 10.49 -8.27
C SER A 7 -3.76 9.52 -8.17
N LEU A 8 -3.57 8.36 -7.52
CA LEU A 8 -4.66 7.49 -7.06
C LEU A 8 -5.48 8.13 -5.93
N ILE A 9 -4.90 8.99 -5.09
CA ILE A 9 -5.54 9.67 -3.95
C ILE A 9 -6.27 10.91 -4.46
N CYS A 10 -5.81 11.63 -5.47
CA CYS A 10 -6.62 12.66 -6.14
C CYS A 10 -7.81 12.05 -6.88
N SER A 11 -7.72 10.79 -7.35
CA SER A 11 -8.88 10.05 -7.84
C SER A 11 -9.67 9.32 -6.73
N CYS A 12 -9.09 9.08 -5.54
CA CYS A 12 -9.74 8.46 -4.38
C CYS A 12 -10.22 9.44 -3.28
N ALA A 13 -9.95 10.74 -3.36
CA ALA A 13 -10.34 11.75 -2.36
C ALA A 13 -11.38 12.76 -2.88
N CYS A 14 -11.79 12.67 -4.16
CA CYS A 14 -12.81 13.56 -4.72
C CYS A 14 -14.26 13.26 -4.27
N TRP A 15 -14.53 12.22 -3.50
CA TRP A 15 -15.89 11.75 -3.20
C TRP A 15 -16.63 12.57 -2.14
N CYS A 16 -15.93 13.33 -1.30
CA CYS A 16 -16.53 14.15 -0.24
C CYS A 16 -16.12 15.63 -0.29
N VAL A 17 -15.81 16.16 -1.49
CA VAL A 17 -15.55 17.60 -1.65
C VAL A 17 -16.87 18.40 -1.64
N CYS A 18 -17.98 17.77 -2.03
CA CYS A 18 -19.30 18.38 -2.04
C CYS A 18 -19.95 18.34 -0.65
N VAL A 19 -20.41 19.50 -0.19
CA VAL A 19 -21.26 19.65 1.00
C VAL A 19 -22.50 18.77 0.82
N PRO A 20 -23.03 18.09 1.87
CA PRO A 20 -24.22 17.24 1.77
C PRO A 20 -25.39 17.83 0.96
N SER A 21 -25.61 19.15 1.05
CA SER A 21 -26.66 19.87 0.33
C SER A 21 -26.49 19.95 -1.19
N GLU A 22 -25.28 19.74 -1.71
CA GLU A 22 -24.94 19.90 -3.14
C GLU A 22 -24.66 18.57 -3.85
N ARG A 23 -24.86 17.44 -3.16
CA ARG A 23 -24.54 16.11 -3.71
C ARG A 23 -25.51 15.69 -4.82
N SER A 24 -24.96 15.28 -5.95
CA SER A 24 -25.69 14.58 -7.00
C SER A 24 -25.88 13.09 -6.67
N GLY A 25 -26.77 12.40 -7.40
CA GLY A 25 -26.91 10.95 -7.27
C GLY A 25 -25.63 10.17 -7.60
N GLU A 26 -24.81 10.69 -8.52
CA GLU A 26 -23.51 10.09 -8.87
C GLU A 26 -22.50 10.23 -7.72
N ASP A 27 -22.51 11.35 -7.00
CA ASP A 27 -21.64 11.55 -5.84
C ASP A 27 -21.98 10.54 -4.74
N VAL A 28 -23.27 10.34 -4.47
CA VAL A 28 -23.75 9.36 -3.48
C VAL A 28 -23.31 7.94 -3.83
N ASP A 29 -23.36 7.55 -5.11
CA ASP A 29 -22.93 6.22 -5.56
C ASP A 29 -21.41 6.00 -5.38
N ILE A 30 -20.59 7.03 -5.60
CA ILE A 30 -19.14 6.98 -5.38
C ILE A 30 -18.85 6.82 -3.89
N ILE A 31 -19.48 7.63 -3.04
CA ILE A 31 -19.36 7.57 -1.57
C ILE A 31 -19.78 6.18 -1.07
N LEU A 32 -20.92 5.68 -1.54
CA LEU A 32 -21.47 4.38 -1.15
C LEU A 32 -20.52 3.22 -1.49
N THR A 33 -19.91 3.27 -2.66
CA THR A 33 -18.95 2.25 -3.10
C THR A 33 -17.78 2.14 -2.11
N ARG A 34 -17.32 3.26 -1.54
CA ARG A 34 -16.26 3.27 -0.52
C ARG A 34 -16.74 2.92 0.87
N LEU A 35 -17.88 3.44 1.33
CA LEU A 35 -18.38 3.10 2.67
C LEU A 35 -18.67 1.60 2.81
N ARG A 36 -19.06 0.92 1.74
CA ARG A 36 -19.23 -0.55 1.74
C ARG A 36 -17.95 -1.33 2.02
N GLU A 37 -16.78 -0.77 1.75
CA GLU A 37 -15.49 -1.41 2.02
C GLU A 37 -15.08 -1.31 3.49
N VAL A 38 -15.67 -0.37 4.24
CA VAL A 38 -15.39 -0.20 5.67
C VAL A 38 -16.13 -1.28 6.48
N LYS A 39 -15.38 -2.09 7.23
CA LYS A 39 -15.92 -3.25 7.98
C LYS A 39 -17.14 -2.89 8.87
N ALA A 40 -17.10 -1.76 9.59
CA ALA A 40 -18.21 -1.32 10.43
C ALA A 40 -19.53 -1.06 9.67
N PHE A 41 -19.45 -0.77 8.37
CA PHE A 41 -20.58 -0.44 7.52
C PHE A 41 -21.06 -1.63 6.68
N GLN A 42 -20.33 -2.75 6.64
CA GLN A 42 -20.72 -3.94 5.88
C GLN A 42 -22.03 -4.57 6.36
N ARG A 43 -22.34 -4.45 7.66
CA ARG A 43 -23.58 -4.99 8.25
C ARG A 43 -24.78 -4.06 8.09
N PHE A 44 -24.60 -2.86 7.54
CA PHE A 44 -25.68 -1.89 7.39
C PHE A 44 -26.52 -2.16 6.14
N PRO A 45 -27.86 -2.09 6.25
CA PRO A 45 -28.72 -2.26 5.10
C PRO A 45 -28.47 -1.13 4.08
N PRO A 46 -28.53 -1.39 2.77
CA PRO A 46 -28.25 -0.38 1.73
C PRO A 46 -29.00 0.97 1.90
N PRO A 47 -30.26 1.01 2.35
CA PRO A 47 -30.96 2.26 2.63
C PRO A 47 -30.29 3.11 3.73
N LEU A 48 -29.73 2.48 4.78
CA LEU A 48 -29.03 3.18 5.84
C LEU A 48 -27.73 3.80 5.31
N LEU A 49 -26.95 3.04 4.54
CA LEU A 49 -25.71 3.53 3.94
C LEU A 49 -25.96 4.71 2.99
N LEU A 50 -27.02 4.64 2.18
CA LEU A 50 -27.41 5.75 1.31
C LEU A 50 -27.70 7.02 2.11
N GLN A 51 -28.44 6.91 3.22
CA GLN A 51 -28.74 8.07 4.07
C GLN A 51 -27.47 8.63 4.74
N ILE A 52 -26.56 7.77 5.20
CA ILE A 52 -25.24 8.20 5.69
C ILE A 52 -24.47 8.94 4.58
N CYS A 53 -24.47 8.40 3.36
CA CYS A 53 -23.84 9.06 2.20
C CYS A 53 -24.48 10.40 1.86
N SER A 54 -25.74 10.63 2.21
CA SER A 54 -26.42 11.90 1.95
C SER A 54 -26.14 12.96 3.01
N CYS A 55 -25.78 12.60 4.26
CA CYS A 55 -25.63 13.56 5.35
C CYS A 55 -24.22 13.65 5.97
N ALA A 56 -23.33 12.69 5.70
CA ALA A 56 -22.02 12.64 6.32
C ALA A 56 -21.02 13.64 5.71
N PHE A 57 -20.21 14.26 6.57
CA PHE A 57 -19.09 15.13 6.22
C PHE A 57 -17.78 14.36 6.24
N TYR A 58 -16.80 14.83 5.46
CA TYR A 58 -15.42 14.37 5.53
C TYR A 58 -14.60 15.33 6.38
N GLU A 59 -13.78 14.78 7.26
CA GLU A 59 -12.93 15.54 8.16
C GLU A 59 -11.50 15.01 8.11
N TYR A 60 -10.55 15.90 7.87
CA TYR A 60 -9.12 15.59 7.84
C TYR A 60 -8.45 16.21 9.07
N LEU A 61 -7.77 15.39 9.87
CA LEU A 61 -7.02 15.81 11.04
C LEU A 61 -5.53 15.58 10.79
N GLU A 62 -4.70 16.60 11.01
CA GLU A 62 -3.25 16.42 11.10
C GLU A 62 -2.88 15.71 12.41
N LYS A 63 -1.64 15.20 12.51
CA LYS A 63 -1.14 14.55 13.72
C LYS A 63 -1.16 15.51 14.93
N GLY A 64 -1.67 15.05 16.07
CA GLY A 64 -1.66 15.76 17.35
C GLY A 64 -2.85 16.70 17.59
N ILE A 65 -3.83 16.74 16.68
CA ILE A 65 -5.05 17.54 16.81
C ILE A 65 -6.00 16.88 17.80
N THR A 66 -6.52 17.66 18.76
CA THR A 66 -7.56 17.21 19.70
C THR A 66 -8.93 17.45 19.08
N LEU A 67 -9.69 16.37 18.86
CA LEU A 67 -11.04 16.45 18.27
C LEU A 67 -12.06 16.99 19.28
N PHE A 68 -12.03 16.48 20.51
CA PHE A 68 -12.77 17.00 21.65
C PHE A 68 -12.11 16.55 22.95
N ARG A 69 -12.41 17.23 24.06
CA ARG A 69 -11.93 16.91 25.41
C ARG A 69 -13.00 16.19 26.23
N GLN A 70 -12.52 15.44 27.23
CA GLN A 70 -13.37 14.87 28.26
C GLN A 70 -14.18 15.98 28.94
N GLY A 71 -15.49 15.79 29.09
CA GLY A 71 -16.41 16.76 29.67
C GLY A 71 -17.07 17.70 28.66
N ASP A 72 -16.57 17.78 27.42
CA ASP A 72 -17.20 18.60 26.38
C ASP A 72 -18.60 18.05 26.03
N ILE A 73 -19.50 18.93 25.60
CA ILE A 73 -20.76 18.50 24.98
C ILE A 73 -20.50 18.10 23.53
N GLY A 74 -20.76 16.83 23.19
CA GLY A 74 -20.56 16.32 21.85
C GLY A 74 -21.57 16.86 20.84
N THR A 75 -21.12 17.16 19.63
CA THR A 75 -21.98 17.68 18.53
C THR A 75 -22.10 16.72 17.35
N SER A 76 -21.22 15.73 17.25
CA SER A 76 -21.13 14.83 16.09
C SER A 76 -20.70 13.43 16.48
N TRP A 77 -21.06 12.45 15.64
CA TRP A 77 -20.60 11.08 15.68
C TRP A 77 -19.56 10.86 14.57
N TYR A 78 -18.60 9.97 14.80
CA TYR A 78 -17.45 9.80 13.94
C TYR A 78 -17.20 8.33 13.59
N ALA A 79 -16.67 8.08 12.38
CA ALA A 79 -16.07 6.81 12.00
C ALA A 79 -14.72 7.04 11.34
N VAL A 80 -13.72 6.22 11.70
CA VAL A 80 -12.35 6.35 11.18
C VAL A 80 -12.25 5.69 9.81
N LEU A 81 -11.95 6.47 8.78
CA LEU A 81 -11.73 5.98 7.42
C LEU A 81 -10.26 5.65 7.16
N SER A 82 -9.36 6.46 7.71
CA SER A 82 -7.91 6.31 7.62
C SER A 82 -7.22 6.91 8.85
N GLY A 83 -6.04 6.40 9.21
CA GLY A 83 -5.26 6.85 10.37
C GLY A 83 -5.70 6.22 11.70
N SER A 84 -5.32 6.85 12.81
CA SER A 84 -5.56 6.37 14.17
C SER A 84 -5.63 7.50 15.20
N LEU A 85 -6.42 7.28 16.27
CA LEU A 85 -6.68 8.27 17.32
C LEU A 85 -6.48 7.67 18.72
N ASP A 86 -5.89 8.43 19.63
CA ASP A 86 -5.71 8.05 21.02
C ASP A 86 -6.91 8.47 21.87
N VAL A 87 -7.38 7.55 22.72
CA VAL A 87 -8.42 7.81 23.73
C VAL A 87 -7.74 8.09 25.06
N LYS A 88 -7.87 9.33 25.55
CA LYS A 88 -7.27 9.79 26.80
C LYS A 88 -8.32 10.08 27.86
N VAL A 89 -8.11 9.59 29.08
CA VAL A 89 -9.01 9.85 30.21
C VAL A 89 -8.20 10.39 31.37
N SER A 90 -8.74 11.41 32.04
CA SER A 90 -8.27 11.88 33.34
C SER A 90 -9.24 11.45 34.44
N GLU A 91 -8.69 10.94 35.54
CA GLU A 91 -9.40 10.72 36.80
C GLU A 91 -9.56 12.03 37.59
N THR A 92 -8.71 13.04 37.32
CA THR A 92 -8.80 14.37 37.92
C THR A 92 -9.59 15.31 37.01
N ALA A 93 -10.02 16.46 37.55
CA ALA A 93 -10.60 17.53 36.74
C ALA A 93 -9.56 18.21 35.82
N ASN A 94 -8.29 17.84 35.90
CA ASN A 94 -7.20 18.39 35.10
C ASN A 94 -6.94 17.53 33.86
N HIS A 95 -6.98 18.14 32.68
CA HIS A 95 -6.73 17.45 31.41
C HIS A 95 -5.25 17.10 31.19
N GLN A 96 -4.33 17.71 31.92
CA GLN A 96 -2.89 17.40 31.81
C GLN A 96 -2.55 16.02 32.37
N ASP A 97 -3.37 15.51 33.29
CA ASP A 97 -3.19 14.18 33.88
C ASP A 97 -3.84 13.08 33.02
N ALA A 98 -4.38 13.43 31.85
CA ALA A 98 -5.08 12.48 31.00
C ALA A 98 -4.13 11.45 30.39
N VAL A 99 -4.40 10.17 30.64
CA VAL A 99 -3.59 9.04 30.17
C VAL A 99 -4.25 8.33 29.00
N THR A 100 -3.45 7.86 28.02
CA THR A 100 -3.96 7.09 26.88
C THR A 100 -4.34 5.67 27.33
N ILE A 101 -5.61 5.31 27.15
CA ILE A 101 -6.14 3.99 27.53
C ILE A 101 -6.06 3.00 26.36
N CYS A 102 -6.43 3.46 25.16
CA CYS A 102 -6.49 2.66 23.94
C CYS A 102 -6.37 3.53 22.69
N THR A 103 -6.15 2.89 21.55
CA THR A 103 -6.08 3.55 20.23
C THR A 103 -7.23 3.06 19.34
N LEU A 104 -7.92 3.97 18.67
CA LEU A 104 -8.99 3.72 17.70
C LEU A 104 -8.41 3.74 16.29
N GLY A 105 -8.58 2.64 15.55
CA GLY A 105 -8.12 2.47 14.19
C GLY A 105 -9.24 2.53 13.14
N ILE A 106 -8.86 2.25 11.89
CA ILE A 106 -9.74 2.28 10.72
C ILE A 106 -10.91 1.32 10.89
N GLY A 107 -12.13 1.82 10.64
CA GLY A 107 -13.37 1.10 10.80
C GLY A 107 -14.01 1.26 12.18
N THR A 108 -13.29 1.76 13.18
CA THR A 108 -13.86 2.02 14.50
C THR A 108 -14.74 3.28 14.46
N ALA A 109 -15.89 3.22 15.14
CA ALA A 109 -16.84 4.31 15.25
C ALA A 109 -16.98 4.76 16.71
N PHE A 110 -17.23 6.04 16.94
CA PHE A 110 -17.29 6.61 18.28
C PHE A 110 -18.09 7.93 18.34
N GLY A 111 -18.47 8.33 19.54
CA GLY A 111 -19.10 9.62 19.80
C GLY A 111 -20.63 9.57 19.88
N GLU A 112 -21.20 8.38 20.07
CA GLU A 112 -22.62 8.09 20.23
C GLU A 112 -23.25 8.71 21.49
N SER A 113 -22.44 9.22 22.44
CA SER A 113 -22.88 9.97 23.61
C SER A 113 -23.73 11.21 23.28
N ILE A 114 -23.72 11.65 22.02
CA ILE A 114 -24.60 12.71 21.53
C ILE A 114 -26.08 12.29 21.49
N LEU A 115 -26.41 11.00 21.54
CA LEU A 115 -27.79 10.54 21.46
C LEU A 115 -28.63 10.96 22.67
N ASP A 116 -28.04 11.04 23.85
CA ASP A 116 -28.68 11.52 25.09
C ASP A 116 -28.05 12.80 25.67
N ASN A 117 -27.14 13.43 24.92
CA ASN A 117 -26.37 14.61 25.34
C ASN A 117 -25.43 14.36 26.53
N THR A 118 -24.99 13.13 26.74
CA THR A 118 -23.98 12.83 27.76
C THR A 118 -22.64 13.51 27.39
N PRO A 119 -22.01 14.24 28.34
CA PRO A 119 -20.69 14.81 28.13
C PRO A 119 -19.66 13.76 27.69
N ARG A 120 -18.66 14.16 26.90
CA ARG A 120 -17.65 13.25 26.39
C ARG A 120 -16.91 12.55 27.53
N HIS A 121 -16.89 11.22 27.51
CA HIS A 121 -16.23 10.40 28.54
C HIS A 121 -14.70 10.46 28.51
N ALA A 122 -14.14 10.85 27.37
CA ALA A 122 -12.70 10.87 27.10
C ALA A 122 -12.32 12.02 26.15
N THR A 123 -11.03 12.38 26.17
CA THR A 123 -10.38 13.27 25.21
C THR A 123 -9.86 12.44 24.03
N ILE A 124 -10.16 12.85 22.80
CA ILE A 124 -9.72 12.15 21.58
C ILE A 124 -8.69 12.99 20.84
N VAL A 125 -7.52 12.41 20.55
CA VAL A 125 -6.41 13.10 19.87
C VAL A 125 -5.92 12.28 18.68
N SER A 126 -5.72 12.89 17.52
CA SER A 126 -5.15 12.21 16.36
C SER A 126 -3.70 11.80 16.62
N ARG A 127 -3.41 10.51 16.47
CA ARG A 127 -2.05 9.96 16.66
C ARG A 127 -1.19 10.15 15.41
N GLU A 128 -1.84 10.19 14.25
CA GLU A 128 -1.27 10.46 12.94
C GLU A 128 -2.28 11.22 12.06
N SER A 129 -1.87 11.62 10.85
CA SER A 129 -2.80 12.21 9.89
C SER A 129 -3.96 11.25 9.64
N SER A 130 -5.18 11.68 9.98
CA SER A 130 -6.37 10.82 10.06
C SER A 130 -7.53 11.40 9.27
N GLU A 131 -8.31 10.52 8.65
CA GLU A 131 -9.49 10.84 7.85
C GLU A 131 -10.73 10.25 8.53
N LEU A 132 -11.72 11.09 8.81
CA LEU A 132 -12.93 10.73 9.54
C LEU A 132 -14.17 11.00 8.69
N LEU A 133 -15.16 10.14 8.86
CA LEU A 133 -16.55 10.40 8.49
C LEU A 133 -17.26 11.02 9.70
N ARG A 134 -17.79 12.23 9.55
CA ARG A 134 -18.51 12.95 10.61
C ARG A 134 -20.01 13.05 10.29
N ILE A 135 -20.86 12.65 11.22
CA ILE A 135 -22.32 12.84 11.14
C ILE A 135 -22.77 13.75 12.28
N GLU A 136 -23.48 14.82 11.95
CA GLU A 136 -23.98 15.76 12.96
C GLU A 136 -25.09 15.13 13.82
N GLN A 137 -25.21 15.58 15.06
CA GLN A 137 -26.12 15.01 16.06
C GLN A 137 -27.56 14.88 15.58
N ARG A 138 -28.11 15.89 14.90
CA ARG A 138 -29.51 15.89 14.43
C ARG A 138 -29.75 14.74 13.44
N GLU A 139 -28.86 14.61 12.46
CA GLU A 139 -28.95 13.56 11.44
C GLU A 139 -28.69 12.19 12.05
N PHE A 140 -27.71 12.08 12.95
CA PHE A 140 -27.39 10.83 13.62
C PHE A 140 -28.55 10.32 14.50
N LYS A 141 -29.23 11.20 15.24
CA LYS A 141 -30.45 10.86 16.00
C LYS A 141 -31.56 10.33 15.10
N SER A 142 -31.83 11.00 13.99
CA SER A 142 -32.81 10.57 12.98
C SER A 142 -32.49 9.18 12.41
N LEU A 143 -31.22 8.94 12.06
CA LEU A 143 -30.75 7.65 11.57
C LEU A 143 -30.90 6.55 12.62
N TRP A 144 -30.52 6.83 13.88
CA TRP A 144 -30.59 5.86 14.97
C TRP A 144 -32.03 5.50 15.32
N GLU A 145 -32.96 6.46 15.37
CA GLU A 145 -34.38 6.20 15.61
C GLU A 145 -34.98 5.31 14.51
N LYS A 146 -34.60 5.54 13.26
CA LYS A 146 -35.12 4.79 12.10
C LYS A 146 -34.50 3.41 11.93
N TYR A 147 -33.21 3.25 12.24
CA TYR A 147 -32.43 2.03 11.98
C TYR A 147 -31.82 1.40 13.23
N ARG A 148 -32.43 1.62 14.41
CA ARG A 148 -31.92 1.19 15.72
C ARG A 148 -31.44 -0.26 15.76
N GLN A 149 -32.22 -1.18 15.20
CA GLN A 149 -31.89 -2.62 15.17
C GLN A 149 -30.61 -2.90 14.36
N SER A 150 -30.44 -2.22 13.23
CA SER A 150 -29.24 -2.37 12.38
C SER A 150 -27.99 -1.74 13.00
N MET A 151 -28.15 -0.71 13.83
CA MET A 151 -27.04 -0.04 14.52
C MET A 151 -26.67 -0.66 15.87
N ALA A 152 -27.52 -1.52 16.43
CA ALA A 152 -27.34 -2.05 17.80
C ALA A 152 -26.01 -2.81 17.99
N GLY A 153 -25.51 -3.49 16.96
CA GLY A 153 -24.22 -4.17 17.00
C GLY A 153 -23.01 -3.24 17.00
N LEU A 154 -23.14 -2.04 16.42
CA LEU A 154 -22.04 -1.08 16.27
C LEU A 154 -21.88 -0.16 17.49
N LEU A 155 -22.99 0.29 18.09
CA LEU A 155 -22.97 1.31 19.14
C LEU A 155 -22.74 0.71 20.55
N ALA A 156 -22.06 1.45 21.42
CA ALA A 156 -21.92 1.08 22.83
C ALA A 156 -23.28 1.17 23.57
N PRO A 157 -23.49 0.39 24.65
CA PRO A 157 -24.60 0.59 25.57
C PRO A 157 -24.57 2.00 26.19
N PRO A 158 -25.73 2.63 26.46
CA PRO A 158 -27.10 2.10 26.32
C PRO A 158 -27.70 2.22 24.91
N TYR A 159 -26.94 2.71 23.92
CA TYR A 159 -27.46 3.02 22.59
C TYR A 159 -27.52 1.80 21.66
N GLY A 160 -26.65 0.82 21.90
CA GLY A 160 -26.63 -0.50 21.25
C GLY A 160 -26.67 -1.66 22.25
N ALA A 161 -26.37 -2.87 21.77
CA ALA A 161 -26.34 -4.08 22.60
C ALA A 161 -25.06 -4.13 23.45
N MET A 162 -25.16 -4.70 24.66
CA MET A 162 -24.01 -4.94 25.55
C MET A 162 -23.14 -6.09 25.05
N GLU A 163 -23.77 -7.12 24.50
CA GLU A 163 -23.18 -8.29 23.88
C GLU A 163 -23.90 -8.58 22.56
N SER A 164 -23.18 -9.00 21.53
CA SER A 164 -23.74 -9.34 20.22
C SER A 164 -23.70 -10.85 19.90
N GLY A 165 -23.45 -11.70 20.90
CA GLY A 165 -23.37 -13.16 20.75
C GLY A 165 -24.72 -13.83 20.41
N SER A 166 -24.67 -15.02 19.82
CA SER A 166 -25.81 -15.73 19.21
C SER A 166 -26.85 -16.32 20.19
N ASN A 167 -26.88 -15.90 21.46
CA ASN A 167 -27.67 -16.56 22.51
C ASN A 167 -28.93 -15.80 22.98
N ASN A 168 -29.31 -14.69 22.33
CA ASN A 168 -30.49 -13.91 22.75
C ASN A 168 -31.86 -14.58 22.48
N ASP A 169 -31.90 -15.81 21.94
CA ASP A 169 -33.14 -16.55 21.70
C ASP A 169 -33.46 -17.67 22.70
N ARG A 170 -32.71 -17.82 23.81
CA ARG A 170 -33.08 -18.77 24.89
C ARG A 170 -33.42 -18.06 26.19
N LYS A 171 -34.72 -17.82 26.40
CA LYS A 171 -35.30 -17.36 27.67
C LYS A 171 -35.01 -18.35 28.80
N TYR A 172 -34.58 -17.77 29.94
CA TYR A 172 -34.65 -18.24 31.33
C TYR A 172 -34.38 -19.72 31.62
N ASP A 173 -33.23 -20.01 32.23
CA ASP A 173 -33.19 -20.94 33.36
C ASP A 173 -32.19 -20.45 34.42
N ARG A 174 -32.69 -20.15 35.61
CA ARG A 174 -31.90 -19.84 36.80
C ARG A 174 -31.41 -21.14 37.41
N ASN A 175 -30.10 -21.32 37.57
CA ASN A 175 -29.55 -22.24 38.57
C ASN A 175 -28.51 -21.51 39.44
N PRO A 176 -28.43 -21.83 40.75
CA PRO A 176 -27.68 -21.05 41.74
C PRO A 176 -26.16 -21.32 41.72
N PRO A 177 -25.33 -20.46 42.35
CA PRO A 177 -23.88 -20.50 42.18
C PRO A 177 -23.23 -21.61 43.01
N LEU A 178 -22.24 -22.30 42.42
CA LEU A 178 -21.32 -23.21 43.12
C LEU A 178 -19.94 -22.55 43.30
N PRO A 179 -19.16 -22.96 44.32
CA PRO A 179 -18.15 -22.13 44.96
C PRO A 179 -16.76 -22.16 44.29
N HIS A 180 -15.98 -21.13 44.64
CA HIS A 180 -14.60 -20.83 44.27
C HIS A 180 -13.65 -22.03 44.19
N VAL A 181 -12.86 -22.10 43.10
CA VAL A 181 -11.69 -22.98 42.93
C VAL A 181 -10.50 -22.09 42.48
N PRO A 182 -9.28 -22.27 43.02
CA PRO A 182 -8.14 -21.35 42.81
C PRO A 182 -7.42 -21.54 41.46
N PRO A 183 -6.59 -20.57 41.02
CA PRO A 183 -6.16 -20.44 39.62
C PRO A 183 -4.81 -21.12 39.37
N TYR A 184 -4.79 -22.43 39.08
CA TYR A 184 -3.65 -23.08 38.41
C TYR A 184 -4.08 -24.41 37.77
N ILE A 185 -4.74 -24.36 36.61
CA ILE A 185 -4.76 -25.47 35.65
C ILE A 185 -4.72 -24.89 34.24
N ILE A 186 -3.67 -25.23 33.50
CA ILE A 186 -3.53 -25.05 32.06
C ILE A 186 -4.73 -25.74 31.40
N CYS A 187 -5.59 -24.98 30.73
CA CYS A 187 -6.70 -25.53 29.95
C CYS A 187 -6.15 -26.31 28.75
N THR A 188 -5.91 -27.60 28.93
CA THR A 188 -6.04 -28.57 27.84
C THR A 188 -7.51 -28.59 27.43
N LEU A 189 -7.84 -27.90 26.34
CA LEU A 189 -9.18 -27.90 25.76
C LEU A 189 -9.60 -29.34 25.44
N SER A 190 -10.74 -29.76 25.99
CA SER A 190 -11.46 -30.96 25.55
C SER A 190 -12.01 -30.75 24.13
N PRO A 191 -12.08 -31.78 23.25
CA PRO A 191 -12.38 -31.65 21.81
C PRO A 191 -13.80 -31.17 21.45
N SER A 192 -14.64 -30.83 22.43
CA SER A 192 -16.06 -30.53 22.25
C SER A 192 -16.35 -29.10 21.78
N ALA A 193 -15.33 -28.25 21.61
CA ALA A 193 -15.49 -26.83 21.28
C ALA A 193 -15.45 -26.51 19.76
N LEU A 194 -15.35 -27.52 18.89
CA LEU A 194 -15.27 -27.36 17.42
C LEU A 194 -16.60 -27.50 16.68
N LEU A 195 -17.74 -27.53 17.37
CA LEU A 195 -19.05 -27.50 16.72
C LEU A 195 -19.45 -26.07 16.31
N GLN A 196 -18.68 -25.47 15.40
CA GLN A 196 -19.17 -24.36 14.58
C GLN A 196 -19.64 -24.93 13.24
N VAL A 197 -20.82 -24.50 12.78
CA VAL A 197 -21.23 -24.72 11.38
C VAL A 197 -20.18 -24.01 10.51
N PRO A 198 -19.48 -24.71 9.59
CA PRO A 198 -18.44 -24.08 8.80
C PRO A 198 -19.01 -22.94 7.97
N SER A 199 -18.27 -21.85 7.79
CA SER A 199 -18.71 -20.71 6.95
C SER A 199 -19.16 -21.18 5.56
N GLU A 200 -20.34 -20.76 5.09
CA GLU A 200 -20.88 -21.16 3.76
C GLU A 200 -19.86 -20.95 2.62
N LYS A 201 -19.08 -19.87 2.70
CA LYS A 201 -18.02 -19.58 1.72
C LYS A 201 -16.89 -20.59 1.77
N LEU A 202 -16.47 -21.02 2.96
CA LEU A 202 -15.39 -22.00 3.12
C LEU A 202 -15.87 -23.42 2.81
N GLN A 203 -17.13 -23.73 3.08
CA GLN A 203 -17.76 -24.96 2.58
C GLN A 203 -17.77 -25.01 1.05
N ARG A 204 -18.22 -23.94 0.38
CA ARG A 204 -18.19 -23.86 -1.09
C ARG A 204 -16.76 -23.98 -1.61
N ALA A 205 -15.79 -23.32 -0.98
CA ALA A 205 -14.38 -23.43 -1.33
C ALA A 205 -13.87 -24.88 -1.25
N GLY A 206 -14.21 -25.59 -0.16
CA GLY A 206 -13.89 -27.01 -0.01
C GLY A 206 -14.49 -27.88 -1.12
N LYS A 207 -15.77 -27.68 -1.44
CA LYS A 207 -16.47 -28.41 -2.51
C LYS A 207 -15.82 -28.16 -3.88
N VAL A 208 -15.51 -26.90 -4.21
CA VAL A 208 -14.84 -26.52 -5.47
C VAL A 208 -13.47 -27.19 -5.59
N LEU A 209 -12.67 -27.16 -4.51
CA LEU A 209 -11.36 -27.81 -4.49
C LEU A 209 -11.46 -29.33 -4.63
N ARG A 210 -12.36 -29.98 -3.86
CA ARG A 210 -12.59 -31.42 -3.95
C ARG A 210 -12.99 -31.85 -5.35
N ASN A 211 -13.95 -31.15 -5.96
CA ASN A 211 -14.42 -31.45 -7.33
C ASN A 211 -13.31 -31.26 -8.37
N ALA A 212 -12.48 -30.21 -8.23
CA ALA A 212 -11.34 -29.98 -9.09
C ALA A 212 -10.26 -31.07 -8.95
N ILE A 213 -10.02 -31.57 -7.73
CA ILE A 213 -9.11 -32.69 -7.48
C ILE A 213 -9.65 -33.96 -8.13
N LEU A 214 -10.94 -34.29 -7.95
CA LEU A 214 -11.56 -35.45 -8.59
C LEU A 214 -11.54 -35.38 -10.14
N SER A 215 -11.65 -34.17 -10.71
CA SER A 215 -11.57 -33.96 -12.17
C SER A 215 -10.13 -34.11 -12.70
N ARG A 216 -9.15 -33.45 -12.06
CA ARG A 216 -7.78 -33.31 -12.59
C ARG A 216 -6.79 -34.36 -12.08
N ALA A 217 -7.00 -34.87 -10.87
CA ALA A 217 -6.09 -35.75 -10.15
C ALA A 217 -6.84 -36.75 -9.24
N PRO A 218 -7.71 -37.63 -9.79
CA PRO A 218 -8.58 -38.51 -9.01
C PRO A 218 -7.83 -39.47 -8.08
N HIS A 219 -6.56 -39.79 -8.38
CA HIS A 219 -5.72 -40.66 -7.56
C HIS A 219 -5.37 -40.09 -6.17
N MET A 220 -5.59 -38.78 -5.94
CA MET A 220 -5.28 -38.13 -4.68
C MET A 220 -6.29 -38.47 -3.57
N ILE A 221 -7.57 -38.63 -3.91
CA ILE A 221 -8.63 -39.03 -2.98
C ILE A 221 -8.88 -40.52 -3.16
N ARG A 222 -8.44 -41.33 -2.19
CA ARG A 222 -8.59 -42.79 -2.23
C ARG A 222 -8.38 -43.42 -0.86
N ASP A 223 -8.70 -44.70 -0.78
CA ASP A 223 -8.39 -45.50 0.41
C ASP A 223 -6.88 -45.72 0.54
N ARG A 224 -6.36 -45.52 1.76
CA ARG A 224 -4.94 -45.67 2.10
C ARG A 224 -4.79 -46.58 3.32
N LYS A 225 -3.80 -47.47 3.30
CA LYS A 225 -3.52 -48.40 4.40
C LYS A 225 -2.25 -47.97 5.14
N TYR A 226 -2.33 -47.85 6.46
CA TYR A 226 -1.19 -47.52 7.31
C TYR A 226 -1.33 -48.23 8.67
N HIS A 227 -0.28 -48.90 9.12
CA HIS A 227 -0.28 -49.78 10.31
C HIS A 227 -1.52 -50.70 10.40
N LEU A 228 -1.83 -51.41 9.30
CA LEU A 228 -2.97 -52.33 9.17
C LEU A 228 -4.38 -51.68 9.28
N LYS A 229 -4.48 -50.37 9.53
CA LYS A 229 -5.73 -49.61 9.44
C LYS A 229 -5.93 -49.07 8.03
N THR A 230 -7.17 -49.15 7.53
CA THR A 230 -7.56 -48.55 6.26
C THR A 230 -8.25 -47.21 6.53
N TYR A 231 -7.65 -46.13 6.03
CA TYR A 231 -8.21 -44.78 6.05
C TYR A 231 -8.90 -44.56 4.71
N ARG A 232 -10.24 -44.45 4.73
CA ARG A 232 -11.05 -44.34 3.51
C ARG A 232 -11.04 -42.92 2.96
N GLN A 233 -11.09 -42.82 1.62
CA GLN A 233 -11.26 -41.59 0.83
C GLN A 233 -10.43 -40.41 1.36
N CYS A 234 -9.13 -40.63 1.61
CA CYS A 234 -8.26 -39.65 2.23
C CYS A 234 -7.15 -39.16 1.29
N CYS A 235 -6.76 -37.92 1.51
CA CYS A 235 -5.68 -37.21 0.84
C CYS A 235 -4.42 -37.23 1.70
N VAL A 236 -3.25 -37.01 1.09
CA VAL A 236 -1.98 -36.83 1.82
C VAL A 236 -1.60 -35.35 1.84
N GLY A 237 -1.15 -34.84 3.00
CA GLY A 237 -0.76 -33.43 3.18
C GLY A 237 0.22 -32.92 2.11
N THR A 238 1.31 -33.66 1.84
CA THR A 238 2.28 -33.29 0.80
C THR A 238 1.67 -33.26 -0.61
N GLU A 239 0.80 -34.22 -0.95
CA GLU A 239 0.14 -34.29 -2.25
C GLU A 239 -0.83 -33.09 -2.45
N LEU A 240 -1.55 -32.69 -1.38
CA LEU A 240 -2.43 -31.52 -1.40
C LEU A 240 -1.65 -30.22 -1.62
N VAL A 241 -0.49 -30.07 -0.97
CA VAL A 241 0.40 -28.92 -1.17
C VAL A 241 0.92 -28.88 -2.61
N ASP A 242 1.42 -30.02 -3.12
CA ASP A 242 1.94 -30.13 -4.48
C ASP A 242 0.89 -29.76 -5.53
N TRP A 243 -0.32 -30.29 -5.36
CA TRP A 243 -1.43 -30.02 -6.27
C TRP A 243 -1.80 -28.54 -6.30
N LEU A 244 -1.92 -27.90 -5.12
CA LEU A 244 -2.32 -26.50 -5.01
C LEU A 244 -1.28 -25.54 -5.62
N VAL A 245 0.01 -25.82 -5.40
CA VAL A 245 1.12 -25.05 -6.01
C VAL A 245 1.10 -25.18 -7.54
N GLN A 246 0.74 -26.35 -8.08
CA GLN A 246 0.62 -26.54 -9.53
C GLN A 246 -0.62 -25.88 -10.15
N GLN A 247 -1.69 -25.67 -9.38
CA GLN A 247 -2.95 -25.11 -9.93
C GLN A 247 -2.87 -23.62 -10.24
N SER A 248 -2.05 -22.85 -9.51
CA SER A 248 -2.03 -21.38 -9.66
C SER A 248 -0.69 -20.75 -9.34
N ALA A 249 -0.28 -19.82 -10.20
CA ALA A 249 0.91 -19.00 -10.00
C ALA A 249 0.80 -17.98 -8.84
N CYS A 250 -0.37 -17.83 -8.20
CA CYS A 250 -0.52 -16.97 -7.01
C CYS A 250 -0.09 -17.64 -5.70
N VAL A 251 0.19 -18.95 -5.73
CA VAL A 251 0.73 -19.70 -4.59
C VAL A 251 2.24 -19.80 -4.78
N HIS A 252 2.98 -18.93 -4.08
CA HIS A 252 4.41 -18.73 -4.35
C HIS A 252 5.30 -19.73 -3.60
N THR A 253 4.84 -20.24 -2.45
CA THR A 253 5.62 -21.11 -1.57
C THR A 253 4.76 -22.25 -1.02
N ARG A 254 5.42 -23.33 -0.60
CA ARG A 254 4.74 -24.46 0.09
C ARG A 254 4.11 -24.01 1.40
N SER A 255 4.76 -23.14 2.16
CA SER A 255 4.22 -22.58 3.41
C SER A 255 2.92 -21.79 3.17
N HIS A 256 2.83 -21.04 2.07
CA HIS A 256 1.60 -20.35 1.70
C HIS A 256 0.46 -21.34 1.41
N ALA A 257 0.76 -22.44 0.71
CA ALA A 257 -0.20 -23.52 0.48
C ALA A 257 -0.65 -24.19 1.81
N VAL A 258 0.26 -24.40 2.76
CA VAL A 258 -0.06 -24.90 4.10
C VAL A 258 -1.06 -23.98 4.80
N GLY A 259 -0.86 -22.66 4.75
CA GLY A 259 -1.81 -21.69 5.31
C GLY A 259 -3.21 -21.75 4.68
N MET A 260 -3.27 -21.93 3.35
CA MET A 260 -4.53 -22.09 2.62
C MET A 260 -5.28 -23.36 3.06
N TRP A 261 -4.58 -24.49 3.20
CA TRP A 261 -5.18 -25.74 3.69
C TRP A 261 -5.53 -25.67 5.18
N GLN A 262 -4.72 -24.98 5.99
CA GLN A 262 -5.01 -24.73 7.39
C GLN A 262 -6.33 -24.00 7.59
N THR A 263 -6.68 -23.08 6.68
CA THR A 263 -7.97 -22.36 6.72
C THR A 263 -9.16 -23.32 6.64
N LEU A 264 -9.08 -24.32 5.74
CA LEU A 264 -10.13 -25.33 5.58
C LEU A 264 -10.18 -26.29 6.78
N LEU A 265 -9.03 -26.54 7.41
CA LEU A 265 -8.93 -27.39 8.58
C LEU A 265 -9.48 -26.74 9.85
N GLU A 266 -9.18 -25.47 10.09
CA GLU A 266 -9.71 -24.72 11.25
C GLU A 266 -11.24 -24.64 11.27
N GLU A 267 -11.86 -24.66 10.08
CA GLU A 267 -13.32 -24.60 9.91
C GLU A 267 -13.98 -25.98 9.79
N GLY A 268 -13.21 -27.07 9.84
CA GLY A 268 -13.73 -28.44 9.77
C GLY A 268 -14.20 -28.89 8.38
N VAL A 269 -13.86 -28.13 7.32
CA VAL A 269 -14.14 -28.49 5.93
C VAL A 269 -13.16 -29.56 5.42
N LEU A 270 -11.94 -29.57 5.97
CA LEU A 270 -10.92 -30.59 5.75
C LEU A 270 -10.40 -31.08 7.11
N ASN A 271 -10.59 -32.34 7.45
CA ASN A 271 -10.24 -32.86 8.78
C ASN A 271 -8.99 -33.74 8.71
N HIS A 272 -8.08 -33.60 9.68
CA HIS A 272 -7.05 -34.61 9.89
C HIS A 272 -7.70 -35.89 10.45
N VAL A 273 -7.30 -37.06 9.96
CA VAL A 273 -7.95 -38.34 10.35
C VAL A 273 -7.82 -38.64 11.86
N ASP A 274 -6.78 -38.13 12.51
CA ASP A 274 -6.56 -38.23 13.97
C ASP A 274 -6.90 -36.93 14.74
N GLN A 275 -7.59 -35.98 14.09
CA GLN A 275 -8.02 -34.69 14.67
C GLN A 275 -6.89 -33.77 15.19
N GLU A 276 -5.75 -33.74 14.49
CA GLU A 276 -4.75 -32.70 14.72
C GLU A 276 -5.27 -31.33 14.28
N LEU A 277 -4.96 -30.29 15.05
CA LEU A 277 -5.44 -28.91 14.83
C LEU A 277 -4.61 -28.10 13.81
N GLY A 278 -3.49 -28.65 13.35
CA GLY A 278 -2.56 -27.98 12.44
C GLY A 278 -2.29 -28.81 11.20
N PHE A 279 -2.49 -28.22 10.04
CA PHE A 279 -2.16 -28.81 8.75
C PHE A 279 -0.63 -28.83 8.59
N GLN A 280 -0.11 -29.98 8.17
CA GLN A 280 1.32 -30.19 7.96
C GLN A 280 1.59 -30.72 6.55
N ASP A 281 2.60 -30.14 5.92
CA ASP A 281 3.21 -30.64 4.68
C ASP A 281 4.05 -31.89 4.95
N LYS A 282 3.37 -32.97 5.34
CA LYS A 282 3.94 -34.27 5.69
C LYS A 282 3.07 -35.39 5.13
N TYR A 283 3.56 -36.62 5.26
CA TYR A 283 2.83 -37.83 4.93
C TYR A 283 1.77 -38.14 6.01
N LEU A 284 0.79 -37.23 6.15
CA LEU A 284 -0.35 -37.31 7.06
C LEU A 284 -1.65 -37.33 6.25
N PHE A 285 -2.69 -37.96 6.79
CA PHE A 285 -3.95 -38.15 6.06
C PHE A 285 -5.01 -37.13 6.46
N TYR A 286 -5.69 -36.59 5.45
CA TYR A 286 -6.78 -35.62 5.62
C TYR A 286 -7.99 -36.05 4.80
N ARG A 287 -9.20 -35.71 5.26
CA ARG A 287 -10.47 -36.05 4.60
C ARG A 287 -11.36 -34.82 4.46
N PHE A 288 -11.97 -34.62 3.29
CA PHE A 288 -12.95 -33.56 3.09
C PHE A 288 -14.26 -33.90 3.80
N LEU A 289 -14.98 -32.88 4.26
CA LEU A 289 -16.26 -33.04 4.94
C LEU A 289 -17.27 -33.87 4.11
N ASP A 290 -17.33 -33.63 2.79
CA ASP A 290 -18.19 -34.39 1.88
C ASP A 290 -17.83 -35.88 1.80
N ASP A 291 -16.59 -36.27 2.11
CA ASP A 291 -16.11 -37.66 2.03
C ASP A 291 -16.25 -38.44 3.35
N GLU A 292 -16.82 -37.83 4.40
CA GLU A 292 -17.09 -38.51 5.68
C GLU A 292 -18.25 -39.52 5.57
N ASP A 293 -19.24 -39.23 4.71
CA ASP A 293 -20.39 -40.11 4.48
C ASP A 293 -20.05 -41.24 3.47
N GLU A 294 -20.51 -42.47 3.74
CA GLU A 294 -20.17 -43.64 2.90
C GLU A 294 -20.80 -43.60 1.48
N ASP A 295 -21.88 -42.82 1.29
CA ASP A 295 -22.70 -42.77 0.07
C ASP A 295 -22.53 -41.49 -0.75
N THR A 296 -21.41 -40.77 -0.62
CA THR A 296 -21.21 -39.50 -1.31
C THR A 296 -21.15 -39.68 -2.83
N PRO A 297 -22.08 -39.08 -3.61
CA PRO A 297 -22.09 -39.21 -5.05
C PRO A 297 -20.88 -38.49 -5.67
N LEU A 298 -20.36 -39.06 -6.76
CA LEU A 298 -19.40 -38.36 -7.60
C LEU A 298 -20.04 -37.09 -8.18
N PRO A 299 -19.28 -35.97 -8.30
CA PRO A 299 -19.83 -34.72 -8.81
C PRO A 299 -20.32 -34.89 -10.25
N SER A 300 -21.47 -34.31 -10.55
CA SER A 300 -22.02 -34.27 -11.92
C SER A 300 -21.10 -33.50 -12.87
N GLU A 301 -21.22 -33.73 -14.19
CA GLU A 301 -20.42 -32.99 -15.18
C GLU A 301 -20.70 -31.48 -15.16
N GLU A 302 -21.90 -31.06 -14.77
CA GLU A 302 -22.25 -29.66 -14.58
C GLU A 302 -21.54 -29.06 -13.35
N GLU A 303 -21.56 -29.75 -12.21
CA GLU A 303 -20.83 -29.33 -11.00
C GLU A 303 -19.32 -29.28 -11.20
N LYS A 304 -18.76 -30.20 -12.00
CA LYS A 304 -17.34 -30.16 -12.38
C LYS A 304 -17.03 -28.91 -13.22
N ARG A 305 -17.88 -28.59 -14.20
CA ARG A 305 -17.72 -27.39 -15.03
C ARG A 305 -17.81 -26.11 -14.19
N GLU A 306 -18.80 -26.00 -13.30
CA GLU A 306 -18.93 -24.86 -12.38
C GLU A 306 -17.71 -24.73 -11.47
N SER A 307 -17.27 -25.83 -10.87
CA SER A 307 -16.10 -25.85 -9.99
C SER A 307 -14.83 -25.44 -10.73
N GLU A 308 -14.65 -25.84 -12.00
CA GLU A 308 -13.52 -25.41 -12.82
C GLU A 308 -13.52 -23.92 -13.16
N GLU A 309 -14.71 -23.31 -13.28
CA GLU A 309 -14.87 -21.87 -13.51
C GLU A 309 -14.57 -21.06 -12.23
N GLU A 310 -15.04 -21.54 -11.08
CA GLU A 310 -14.88 -20.92 -9.74
C GLU A 310 -13.50 -21.16 -9.09
N LEU A 311 -12.77 -22.21 -9.50
CA LEU A 311 -11.50 -22.61 -8.90
C LEU A 311 -10.49 -21.46 -8.74
N PRO A 312 -10.25 -20.59 -9.73
CA PRO A 312 -9.27 -19.51 -9.58
C PRO A 312 -9.68 -18.44 -8.57
N GLU A 313 -10.97 -18.13 -8.45
CA GLU A 313 -11.48 -17.18 -7.46
C GLU A 313 -11.40 -17.80 -6.06
N THR A 314 -11.71 -19.08 -5.95
CA THR A 314 -11.57 -19.86 -4.70
C THR A 314 -10.11 -19.89 -4.22
N ILE A 315 -9.16 -20.18 -5.11
CA ILE A 315 -7.72 -20.17 -4.80
C ILE A 315 -7.28 -18.76 -4.39
N LEU A 316 -7.74 -17.71 -5.08
CA LEU A 316 -7.40 -16.32 -4.73
C LEU A 316 -7.96 -15.93 -3.35
N PHE A 317 -9.20 -16.32 -3.06
CA PHE A 317 -9.82 -16.11 -1.75
C PHE A 317 -9.03 -16.81 -0.64
N LEU A 318 -8.71 -18.09 -0.81
CA LEU A 318 -7.89 -18.85 0.16
C LEU A 318 -6.49 -18.26 0.30
N ALA A 319 -5.88 -17.78 -0.79
CA ALA A 319 -4.56 -17.15 -0.75
C ALA A 319 -4.54 -15.84 0.06
N GLN A 320 -5.68 -15.15 0.19
CA GLN A 320 -5.82 -13.93 0.99
C GLN A 320 -5.98 -14.20 2.50
N ILE A 321 -6.65 -15.30 2.86
CA ILE A 321 -6.93 -15.65 4.27
C ILE A 321 -5.95 -16.68 4.85
N GLY A 322 -5.24 -17.41 3.98
CA GLY A 322 -4.26 -18.42 4.36
C GLY A 322 -3.10 -17.94 5.24
N PRO A 323 -2.51 -16.75 5.00
CA PRO A 323 -1.43 -16.23 5.86
C PRO A 323 -1.86 -16.02 7.31
N ASP A 324 -3.08 -15.52 7.53
CA ASP A 324 -3.65 -15.32 8.86
C ASP A 324 -3.95 -16.64 9.59
N ALA A 325 -4.42 -17.67 8.87
CA ALA A 325 -4.57 -19.02 9.42
C ALA A 325 -3.21 -19.67 9.76
N LEU A 326 -2.21 -19.50 8.89
CA LEU A 326 -0.84 -19.95 9.13
C LEU A 326 -0.24 -19.29 10.37
N LEU A 327 -0.43 -17.97 10.51
CA LEU A 327 0.00 -17.21 11.68
C LEU A 327 -0.60 -17.78 12.97
N ARG A 328 -1.91 -18.00 13.01
CA ARG A 328 -2.57 -18.59 14.18
C ARG A 328 -2.03 -19.97 14.53
N MET A 329 -1.84 -20.82 13.51
CA MET A 329 -1.28 -22.16 13.72
C MET A 329 0.12 -22.11 14.33
N ILE A 330 0.99 -21.22 13.82
CA ILE A 330 2.36 -21.07 14.33
C ILE A 330 2.37 -20.45 15.72
N LEU A 331 1.56 -19.42 15.99
CA LEU A 331 1.53 -18.73 17.28
C LEU A 331 0.95 -19.59 18.43
N ARG A 332 0.27 -20.70 18.12
CA ARG A 332 -0.09 -21.73 19.13
C ARG A 332 1.12 -22.48 19.68
N LYS A 333 2.27 -22.47 18.97
CA LYS A 333 3.54 -22.97 19.50
C LYS A 333 4.05 -22.02 20.58
N SER A 334 4.63 -22.58 21.64
CA SER A 334 5.32 -21.78 22.65
C SER A 334 6.51 -21.02 22.03
N PRO A 335 6.85 -19.81 22.52
CA PRO A 335 7.98 -19.00 22.04
C PRO A 335 9.27 -19.80 21.76
N GLY A 336 9.66 -20.68 22.68
CA GLY A 336 10.89 -21.48 22.57
C GLY A 336 10.85 -22.65 21.56
N GLN A 337 9.69 -22.97 21.00
CA GLN A 337 9.51 -24.08 20.04
C GLN A 337 9.42 -23.61 18.57
N ARG A 338 9.52 -22.30 18.33
CA ARG A 338 9.42 -21.72 16.98
C ARG A 338 10.72 -21.91 16.21
N SER A 339 10.63 -22.42 14.99
CA SER A 339 11.77 -22.50 14.07
C SER A 339 12.15 -21.13 13.50
N GLY A 340 13.30 -21.02 12.84
CA GLY A 340 13.66 -19.80 12.10
C GLY A 340 12.60 -19.40 11.06
N ASP A 341 12.08 -20.38 10.32
CA ASP A 341 11.03 -20.18 9.32
C ASP A 341 9.71 -19.71 9.96
N ASP A 342 9.35 -20.25 11.13
CA ASP A 342 8.17 -19.82 11.89
C ASP A 342 8.28 -18.32 12.24
N LEU A 343 9.46 -17.87 12.68
CA LEU A 343 9.71 -16.48 13.05
C LEU A 343 9.66 -15.54 11.85
N GLU A 344 10.14 -15.96 10.68
CA GLU A 344 10.04 -15.17 9.44
C GLU A 344 8.58 -15.00 9.00
N ILE A 345 7.79 -16.07 9.06
CA ILE A 345 6.36 -16.02 8.72
C ILE A 345 5.61 -15.09 9.68
N ILE A 346 5.85 -15.21 11.00
CA ILE A 346 5.24 -14.29 11.97
C ILE A 346 5.64 -12.86 11.65
N TYR A 347 6.93 -12.59 11.46
CA TYR A 347 7.44 -11.24 11.17
C TYR A 347 6.78 -10.63 9.93
N ASP A 348 6.64 -11.39 8.84
CA ASP A 348 6.00 -10.92 7.61
C ASP A 348 4.53 -10.53 7.85
N GLU A 349 3.80 -11.27 8.69
CA GLU A 349 2.45 -10.90 9.09
C GLU A 349 2.40 -9.66 10.00
N LEU A 350 3.37 -9.49 10.91
CA LEU A 350 3.45 -8.29 11.76
C LEU A 350 3.65 -6.99 10.95
N LEU A 351 4.18 -7.06 9.73
CA LEU A 351 4.28 -5.91 8.83
C LEU A 351 2.91 -5.41 8.38
N HIS A 352 1.89 -6.26 8.37
CA HIS A 352 0.53 -5.95 7.94
C HIS A 352 -0.37 -5.50 9.09
N ILE A 353 0.03 -5.71 10.35
CA ILE A 353 -0.73 -5.31 11.54
C ILE A 353 -0.58 -3.79 11.78
N LYS A 354 -1.69 -3.06 11.67
CA LYS A 354 -1.73 -1.59 11.79
C LYS A 354 -1.25 -1.08 13.14
N ALA A 355 -1.61 -1.72 14.25
CA ALA A 355 -1.14 -1.37 15.59
C ALA A 355 0.40 -1.35 15.70
N LEU A 356 1.09 -2.14 14.87
CA LEU A 356 2.54 -2.26 14.82
C LEU A 356 3.19 -1.40 13.72
N ALA A 357 2.43 -0.62 12.94
CA ALA A 357 2.97 0.11 11.79
C ALA A 357 4.13 1.06 12.16
N GLN A 358 4.03 1.74 13.31
CA GLN A 358 5.04 2.69 13.81
C GLN A 358 6.18 2.03 14.61
N VAL A 359 6.11 0.71 14.82
CA VAL A 359 7.13 -0.06 15.55
C VAL A 359 8.29 -0.40 14.61
N SER A 360 9.54 -0.30 15.09
CA SER A 360 10.73 -0.59 14.28
C SER A 360 10.77 -2.05 13.82
N ASN A 361 11.45 -2.31 12.69
CA ASN A 361 11.58 -3.68 12.19
C ASN A 361 12.38 -4.59 13.15
N THR A 362 13.30 -4.01 13.94
CA THR A 362 14.03 -4.76 14.98
C THR A 362 13.09 -5.18 16.10
N VAL A 363 12.25 -4.27 16.61
CA VAL A 363 11.24 -4.63 17.62
C VAL A 363 10.24 -5.63 17.06
N LYS A 364 9.79 -5.51 15.80
CA LYS A 364 8.88 -6.51 15.18
C LYS A 364 9.51 -7.90 15.12
N ARG A 365 10.81 -8.02 14.82
CA ARG A 365 11.52 -9.32 14.84
C ARG A 365 11.57 -9.91 16.25
N GLU A 366 11.86 -9.09 17.25
CA GLU A 366 11.83 -9.54 18.64
C GLU A 366 10.42 -9.94 19.08
N LEU A 367 9.39 -9.15 18.71
CA LEU A 367 7.98 -9.47 18.96
C LEU A 367 7.59 -10.82 18.35
N ALA A 368 8.04 -11.14 17.14
CA ALA A 368 7.77 -12.44 16.51
C ALA A 368 8.22 -13.62 17.38
N SER A 369 9.30 -13.45 18.16
CA SER A 369 9.81 -14.48 19.05
C SER A 369 8.99 -14.66 20.34
N VAL A 370 8.30 -13.62 20.82
CA VAL A 370 7.61 -13.64 22.13
C VAL A 370 6.09 -13.62 22.06
N LEU A 371 5.51 -13.16 20.94
CA LEU A 371 4.07 -12.96 20.80
C LEU A 371 3.28 -14.22 21.13
N ILE A 372 2.23 -14.08 21.93
CA ILE A 372 1.36 -15.19 22.34
C ILE A 372 0.00 -15.00 21.68
N PHE A 373 -0.54 -16.06 21.07
CA PHE A 373 -1.92 -16.07 20.59
C PHE A 373 -2.85 -16.49 21.72
N GLU A 374 -3.87 -15.68 22.00
CA GLU A 374 -4.88 -15.92 23.02
C GLU A 374 -6.28 -15.86 22.40
N SER A 375 -7.11 -16.87 22.67
CA SER A 375 -8.47 -16.94 22.14
C SER A 375 -9.49 -17.18 23.24
N HIS A 376 -10.65 -16.55 23.10
CA HIS A 376 -11.73 -16.60 24.07
C HIS A 376 -13.06 -16.86 23.36
N ALA A 377 -13.80 -17.86 23.82
CA ALA A 377 -14.96 -18.35 23.10
C ALA A 377 -16.23 -17.51 23.32
N LYS A 378 -16.43 -16.92 24.51
CA LYS A 378 -17.71 -16.34 24.92
C LYS A 378 -17.64 -14.82 25.09
N ALA A 379 -18.65 -14.13 24.58
CA ALA A 379 -18.96 -12.75 24.93
C ALA A 379 -19.16 -12.59 26.45
N GLY A 380 -18.88 -11.40 26.98
CA GLY A 380 -18.97 -11.11 28.42
C GLY A 380 -17.75 -11.56 29.24
N THR A 381 -16.82 -12.32 28.66
CA THR A 381 -15.56 -12.71 29.33
C THR A 381 -14.74 -11.46 29.67
N VAL A 382 -14.29 -11.34 30.92
CA VAL A 382 -13.43 -10.23 31.38
C VAL A 382 -11.97 -10.62 31.18
N LEU A 383 -11.22 -9.81 30.41
CA LEU A 383 -9.78 -10.00 30.19
C LEU A 383 -8.96 -9.55 31.40
N PHE A 384 -9.30 -8.39 31.96
CA PHE A 384 -8.75 -7.85 33.21
C PHE A 384 -9.66 -6.75 33.77
N ASN A 385 -9.56 -6.50 35.07
CA ASN A 385 -10.34 -5.47 35.76
C ASN A 385 -9.55 -4.17 35.99
N GLN A 386 -10.27 -3.06 36.07
CA GLN A 386 -9.72 -1.79 36.52
C GLN A 386 -9.15 -1.94 37.94
N GLY A 387 -7.95 -1.40 38.16
CA GLY A 387 -7.21 -1.49 39.42
C GLY A 387 -6.28 -2.70 39.54
N GLU A 388 -6.34 -3.68 38.63
CA GLU A 388 -5.38 -4.79 38.60
C GLU A 388 -3.98 -4.36 38.15
N GLU A 389 -2.96 -5.17 38.43
CA GLU A 389 -1.61 -4.92 37.90
C GLU A 389 -1.57 -5.12 36.38
N GLY A 390 -0.82 -4.25 35.68
CA GLY A 390 -0.59 -4.40 34.25
C GLY A 390 0.36 -5.55 33.93
N THR A 391 -0.16 -6.69 33.50
CA THR A 391 0.63 -7.89 33.17
C THR A 391 0.95 -8.05 31.69
N SER A 392 0.06 -7.61 30.79
CA SER A 392 0.20 -7.83 29.35
C SER A 392 -0.33 -6.68 28.49
N TRP A 393 0.16 -6.58 27.26
CA TRP A 393 -0.34 -5.72 26.18
C TRP A 393 -1.03 -6.57 25.12
N TYR A 394 -2.15 -6.09 24.59
CA TYR A 394 -3.03 -6.85 23.70
C TYR A 394 -3.29 -6.10 22.39
N ILE A 395 -3.33 -6.84 21.28
CA ILE A 395 -3.79 -6.40 19.97
C ILE A 395 -4.93 -7.31 19.52
N ILE A 396 -6.03 -6.74 19.03
CA ILE A 396 -7.21 -7.49 18.61
C ILE A 396 -7.00 -8.01 17.18
N GLN A 397 -6.91 -9.33 17.01
CA GLN A 397 -6.84 -9.97 15.69
C GLN A 397 -8.22 -10.33 15.14
N LYS A 398 -9.16 -10.69 16.01
CA LYS A 398 -10.54 -10.99 15.64
C LYS A 398 -11.47 -10.65 16.80
N GLY A 399 -12.63 -10.10 16.49
CA GLY A 399 -13.64 -9.79 17.47
C GLY A 399 -13.61 -8.33 17.94
N SER A 400 -14.27 -8.06 19.05
CA SER A 400 -14.42 -6.73 19.64
C SER A 400 -14.55 -6.80 21.16
N VAL A 401 -14.13 -5.73 21.82
CA VAL A 401 -14.16 -5.60 23.28
C VAL A 401 -14.71 -4.25 23.71
N ASN A 402 -15.37 -4.22 24.87
CA ASN A 402 -15.84 -3.02 25.54
C ASN A 402 -14.78 -2.54 26.54
N VAL A 403 -14.47 -1.24 26.52
CA VAL A 403 -13.63 -0.57 27.53
C VAL A 403 -14.54 0.00 28.62
N VAL A 404 -14.45 -0.53 29.83
CA VAL A 404 -15.35 -0.20 30.94
C VAL A 404 -14.58 0.52 32.05
N ILE A 405 -15.07 1.69 32.46
CA ILE A 405 -14.52 2.45 33.60
C ILE A 405 -15.59 2.55 34.69
N TYR A 406 -15.22 2.25 35.93
CA TYR A 406 -16.12 2.35 37.08
C TYR A 406 -16.67 3.78 37.21
N GLY A 407 -17.99 3.89 37.38
CA GLY A 407 -18.70 5.17 37.42
C GLY A 407 -18.98 5.83 36.07
N LYS A 408 -18.34 5.39 34.97
CA LYS A 408 -18.59 5.91 33.60
C LYS A 408 -19.24 4.87 32.66
N GLY A 409 -19.21 3.59 33.01
CA GLY A 409 -19.74 2.53 32.16
C GLY A 409 -18.83 2.24 30.96
N VAL A 410 -19.43 1.89 29.82
CA VAL A 410 -18.69 1.62 28.57
C VAL A 410 -18.26 2.95 27.94
N VAL A 411 -16.95 3.19 27.89
CA VAL A 411 -16.37 4.43 27.36
C VAL A 411 -16.24 4.38 25.84
N CYS A 412 -15.82 3.23 25.30
CA CYS A 412 -15.73 2.97 23.86
C CYS A 412 -15.66 1.46 23.59
N THR A 413 -15.80 1.10 22.31
CA THR A 413 -15.66 -0.28 21.81
C THR A 413 -14.46 -0.36 20.87
N LEU A 414 -13.61 -1.37 21.07
CA LEU A 414 -12.43 -1.62 20.26
C LEU A 414 -12.69 -2.80 19.33
N HIS A 415 -12.14 -2.76 18.13
CA HIS A 415 -12.35 -3.75 17.07
C HIS A 415 -11.01 -4.30 16.56
N GLU A 416 -11.08 -5.26 15.63
CA GLU A 416 -9.93 -5.82 14.94
C GLU A 416 -8.95 -4.74 14.43
N GLY A 417 -7.68 -4.87 14.82
CA GLY A 417 -6.60 -3.93 14.51
C GLY A 417 -6.31 -2.91 15.60
N ASP A 418 -7.20 -2.72 16.58
CA ASP A 418 -7.00 -1.86 17.75
C ASP A 418 -6.11 -2.56 18.81
N ASP A 419 -5.47 -1.77 19.67
CA ASP A 419 -4.62 -2.25 20.76
C ASP A 419 -4.92 -1.57 22.11
N PHE A 420 -4.67 -2.28 23.21
CA PHE A 420 -4.99 -1.82 24.57
C PHE A 420 -4.09 -2.43 25.65
N GLY A 421 -4.07 -1.80 26.82
CA GLY A 421 -3.34 -2.30 27.99
C GLY A 421 -1.83 -1.98 28.01
N LYS A 422 -1.34 -1.15 27.08
CA LYS A 422 0.07 -0.74 27.03
C LYS A 422 0.50 0.14 28.20
N LEU A 423 -0.37 1.06 28.64
CA LEU A 423 -0.03 2.08 29.64
C LEU A 423 0.54 1.49 30.93
N ALA A 424 -0.17 0.54 31.51
CA ALA A 424 0.19 -0.10 32.78
C ALA A 424 1.54 -0.85 32.73
N LEU A 425 2.01 -1.25 31.54
CA LEU A 425 3.34 -1.84 31.36
C LEU A 425 4.47 -0.80 31.40
N VAL A 426 4.18 0.43 30.99
CA VAL A 426 5.16 1.50 30.84
C VAL A 426 5.31 2.30 32.13
N THR A 427 4.20 2.54 32.82
CA THR A 427 4.15 3.39 34.02
C THR A 427 4.19 2.60 35.33
N ASP A 428 4.16 1.26 35.27
CA ASP A 428 3.98 0.38 36.43
C ASP A 428 2.76 0.75 37.30
N SER A 429 1.76 1.41 36.69
CA SER A 429 0.52 1.79 37.36
C SER A 429 -0.57 0.73 37.22
N PRO A 430 -1.58 0.69 38.10
CA PRO A 430 -2.75 -0.17 37.93
C PRO A 430 -3.51 0.07 36.62
N ARG A 431 -4.32 -0.91 36.20
CA ARG A 431 -5.21 -0.81 35.03
C ARG A 431 -6.21 0.33 35.20
N ALA A 432 -6.23 1.28 34.27
CA ALA A 432 -7.15 2.41 34.27
C ALA A 432 -8.60 2.05 33.85
N ALA A 433 -8.80 0.88 33.24
CA ALA A 433 -10.10 0.41 32.77
C ALA A 433 -10.17 -1.12 32.81
N SER A 434 -11.39 -1.66 32.83
CA SER A 434 -11.67 -3.10 32.63
C SER A 434 -11.93 -3.37 31.15
N ILE A 435 -11.54 -4.55 30.66
CA ILE A 435 -11.78 -4.97 29.28
C ILE A 435 -12.67 -6.21 29.27
N VAL A 436 -13.79 -6.13 28.54
CA VAL A 436 -14.81 -7.19 28.48
C VAL A 436 -15.10 -7.53 27.03
N LEU A 437 -15.14 -8.82 26.69
CA LEU A 437 -15.48 -9.27 25.34
C LEU A 437 -16.89 -8.86 24.95
N ARG A 438 -17.04 -8.29 23.75
CA ARG A 438 -18.33 -7.88 23.19
C ARG A 438 -18.99 -8.97 22.36
N GLU A 439 -18.19 -9.81 21.72
CA GLU A 439 -18.65 -10.91 20.88
C GLU A 439 -17.94 -12.23 21.16
N ASP A 440 -18.55 -13.32 20.68
CA ASP A 440 -18.02 -14.67 20.79
C ASP A 440 -16.77 -14.84 19.89
N HIS A 441 -15.89 -15.78 20.25
CA HIS A 441 -14.72 -16.16 19.46
C HIS A 441 -13.73 -15.01 19.15
N CYS A 442 -13.40 -14.21 20.16
CA CYS A 442 -12.36 -13.18 20.02
C CYS A 442 -10.95 -13.78 20.02
N HIS A 443 -10.03 -13.16 19.29
CA HIS A 443 -8.62 -13.54 19.16
C HIS A 443 -7.72 -12.33 19.41
N PHE A 444 -6.68 -12.55 20.22
CA PHE A 444 -5.76 -11.51 20.64
C PHE A 444 -4.31 -11.97 20.44
N LEU A 445 -3.47 -11.01 20.08
CA LEU A 445 -2.03 -11.12 20.19
C LEU A 445 -1.60 -10.46 21.51
N ARG A 446 -0.92 -11.22 22.36
CA ARG A 446 -0.51 -10.80 23.70
C ARG A 446 1.01 -10.75 23.83
N VAL A 447 1.50 -9.71 24.49
CA VAL A 447 2.91 -9.57 24.91
C VAL A 447 2.93 -9.36 26.41
N ASP A 448 3.68 -10.20 27.12
CA ASP A 448 3.79 -10.13 28.58
C ASP A 448 4.80 -9.07 29.03
N LYS A 449 4.62 -8.53 30.24
CA LYS A 449 5.40 -7.42 30.81
C LYS A 449 6.91 -7.68 30.79
N GLU A 450 7.33 -8.90 31.13
CA GLU A 450 8.74 -9.28 31.17
C GLU A 450 9.38 -9.22 29.79
N ASP A 451 8.71 -9.80 28.78
CA ASP A 451 9.14 -9.77 27.38
C ASP A 451 9.09 -8.35 26.82
N PHE A 452 8.03 -7.58 27.10
CA PHE A 452 7.91 -6.18 26.70
C PHE A 452 9.10 -5.35 27.20
N ASN A 453 9.42 -5.47 28.49
CA ASN A 453 10.56 -4.77 29.10
C ASN A 453 11.91 -5.30 28.61
N ARG A 454 12.04 -6.61 28.36
CA ARG A 454 13.26 -7.19 27.78
C ARG A 454 13.54 -6.62 26.40
N ILE A 455 12.54 -6.58 25.52
CA ILE A 455 12.68 -6.04 24.17
C ILE A 455 13.10 -4.57 24.22
N LEU A 456 12.53 -3.76 25.10
CA LEU A 456 12.95 -2.36 25.27
C LEU A 456 14.41 -2.24 25.73
N ARG A 457 14.85 -3.08 26.66
CA ARG A 457 16.25 -3.11 27.11
C ARG A 457 17.20 -3.57 26.01
N ASP A 458 16.83 -4.60 25.25
CA ASP A 458 17.66 -5.17 24.19
C ASP A 458 17.82 -4.18 23.03
N VAL A 459 16.78 -3.43 22.69
CA VAL A 459 16.87 -2.34 21.70
C VAL A 459 17.82 -1.25 22.18
N GLU A 460 17.73 -0.82 23.45
CA GLU A 460 18.62 0.20 23.98
C GLU A 460 20.07 -0.32 24.08
N ALA A 461 20.27 -1.59 24.48
CA ALA A 461 21.59 -2.23 24.55
C ALA A 461 22.24 -2.40 23.16
N ASN A 462 21.43 -2.58 22.11
CA ASN A 462 21.90 -2.66 20.74
C ASN A 462 22.05 -1.29 20.07
N THR A 463 21.70 -0.20 20.76
CA THR A 463 21.80 1.17 20.26
C THR A 463 23.01 1.88 20.87
N VAL A 464 23.88 2.43 20.02
CA VAL A 464 25.00 3.29 20.43
C VAL A 464 24.66 4.73 20.07
N ARG A 465 24.66 5.61 21.07
CA ARG A 465 24.41 7.05 20.90
C ARG A 465 25.68 7.83 21.19
N LEU A 466 26.35 8.34 20.15
CA LEU A 466 27.46 9.27 20.31
C LEU A 466 26.89 10.66 20.67
N LYS A 467 27.45 11.27 21.72
CA LYS A 467 27.02 12.58 22.21
C LYS A 467 28.17 13.58 22.11
N GLU A 468 27.86 14.80 21.66
CA GLU A 468 28.73 15.97 21.78
C GLU A 468 27.94 17.06 22.51
N HIS A 469 28.55 17.70 23.50
CA HIS A 469 27.87 18.70 24.33
C HIS A 469 26.54 18.19 24.93
N GLU A 470 26.54 16.94 25.41
CA GLU A 470 25.39 16.21 25.97
C GLU A 470 24.22 15.93 25.00
N GLN A 471 24.31 16.37 23.74
CA GLN A 471 23.31 16.12 22.70
C GLN A 471 23.69 14.90 21.85
N PRO A 472 22.75 14.00 21.50
CA PRO A 472 23.03 12.89 20.60
C PRO A 472 23.30 13.40 19.18
N VAL A 473 24.50 13.16 18.66
CA VAL A 473 24.93 13.60 17.32
C VAL A 473 25.02 12.47 16.30
N LEU A 474 25.09 11.21 16.76
CA LEU A 474 25.02 10.02 15.90
C LEU A 474 24.41 8.86 16.68
N VAL A 475 23.43 8.19 16.10
CA VAL A 475 22.77 7.01 16.64
C VAL A 475 23.03 5.85 15.70
N LEU A 476 23.60 4.78 16.24
CA LEU A 476 23.94 3.56 15.54
C LEU A 476 23.16 2.39 16.16
N GLU A 477 22.70 1.47 15.33
CA GLU A 477 22.11 0.21 15.79
C GLU A 477 23.02 -0.95 15.39
N LYS A 478 23.21 -1.90 16.30
CA LYS A 478 23.99 -3.11 16.03
C LYS A 478 23.21 -4.00 15.07
N SER A 479 23.80 -4.35 13.94
CA SER A 479 23.18 -5.25 12.98
C SER A 479 23.09 -6.67 13.58
N PRO A 480 21.91 -7.33 13.53
CA PRO A 480 21.72 -8.67 14.09
C PRO A 480 22.43 -9.76 13.29
N ARG A 481 22.81 -9.48 12.03
CA ARG A 481 23.58 -10.42 11.20
C ARG A 481 25.07 -10.25 11.49
N ALA A 482 25.59 -11.07 12.40
CA ALA A 482 27.03 -11.29 12.51
C ALA A 482 27.53 -11.74 11.13
N SER A 483 28.36 -10.91 10.49
CA SER A 483 29.09 -11.34 9.30
C SER A 483 29.91 -12.58 9.66
N THR A 484 30.09 -13.49 8.70
CA THR A 484 30.90 -14.74 8.81
C THR A 484 32.35 -14.50 9.24
N MET A 485 32.76 -13.24 9.42
CA MET A 485 34.09 -12.75 9.77
C MET A 485 34.16 -12.11 11.18
N GLY A 486 33.16 -12.29 12.05
CA GLY A 486 33.25 -11.92 13.48
C GLY A 486 33.28 -10.41 13.79
N SER A 487 33.21 -9.53 12.78
CA SER A 487 33.11 -8.08 12.98
C SER A 487 31.66 -7.70 13.21
N ILE A 488 31.37 -7.14 14.40
CA ILE A 488 30.09 -6.48 14.70
C ILE A 488 29.94 -5.31 13.71
N LYS A 489 28.82 -5.26 12.97
CA LYS A 489 28.51 -4.19 12.04
C LYS A 489 27.43 -3.30 12.64
N TYR A 490 27.67 -2.00 12.66
CA TYR A 490 26.70 -1.01 13.09
C TYR A 490 26.07 -0.33 11.85
N THR A 491 24.79 -0.01 11.94
CA THR A 491 24.04 0.74 10.94
C THR A 491 23.66 2.12 11.47
N VAL A 492 23.84 3.15 10.66
CA VAL A 492 23.46 4.53 11.02
C VAL A 492 21.94 4.65 11.01
N ILE A 493 21.35 5.10 12.12
CA ILE A 493 19.91 5.35 12.27
C ILE A 493 19.60 6.84 12.09
N SER A 494 20.37 7.70 12.75
CA SER A 494 20.25 9.15 12.66
C SER A 494 21.56 9.83 13.05
N GLY A 495 21.77 11.06 12.61
CA GLY A 495 22.92 11.86 13.01
C GLY A 495 22.97 13.21 12.31
N THR A 496 23.88 14.07 12.73
CA THR A 496 24.16 15.31 12.01
C THR A 496 24.88 14.99 10.69
N PRO A 497 24.68 15.80 9.64
CA PRO A 497 25.33 15.59 8.34
C PRO A 497 26.85 15.35 8.48
N GLU A 498 27.53 16.17 9.28
CA GLU A 498 28.97 16.13 9.52
C GLU A 498 29.39 14.79 10.15
N LYS A 499 28.68 14.36 11.21
CA LYS A 499 29.01 13.11 11.91
C LYS A 499 28.72 11.87 11.11
N ILE A 500 27.70 11.91 10.25
CA ILE A 500 27.44 10.84 9.30
C ILE A 500 28.61 10.72 8.31
N LEU A 501 29.07 11.83 7.74
CA LEU A 501 30.22 11.85 6.82
C LEU A 501 31.50 11.36 7.50
N GLU A 502 31.81 11.84 8.71
CA GLU A 502 32.96 11.40 9.50
C GLU A 502 32.91 9.89 9.76
N HIS A 503 31.76 9.37 10.22
CA HIS A 503 31.57 7.95 10.47
C HIS A 503 31.79 7.10 9.21
N PHE A 504 31.28 7.53 8.05
CA PHE A 504 31.51 6.81 6.80
C PHE A 504 32.97 6.84 6.37
N LEU A 505 33.66 7.98 6.49
CA LEU A 505 35.10 8.06 6.20
C LEU A 505 35.93 7.20 7.18
N GLU A 506 35.56 7.10 8.45
CA GLU A 506 36.27 6.26 9.41
C GLU A 506 36.06 4.76 9.11
N THR A 507 34.83 4.36 8.85
CA THR A 507 34.44 2.94 8.68
C THR A 507 34.66 2.38 7.28
N MET A 508 34.92 3.22 6.27
CA MET A 508 35.15 2.79 4.89
C MET A 508 36.38 1.87 4.79
N ARG A 509 36.14 0.60 4.42
CA ARG A 509 37.20 -0.38 4.08
C ARG A 509 37.55 -0.26 2.60
N MET A 510 38.85 -0.26 2.29
CA MET A 510 39.35 -0.10 0.91
C MET A 510 39.37 -1.41 0.11
N ASP A 511 39.29 -2.56 0.79
CA ASP A 511 39.48 -3.89 0.18
C ASP A 511 38.19 -4.48 -0.43
N THR A 512 37.04 -3.85 -0.18
CA THR A 512 35.73 -4.29 -0.69
C THR A 512 35.27 -3.42 -1.86
N HIS A 513 35.17 -4.02 -3.05
CA HIS A 513 34.68 -3.33 -4.26
C HIS A 513 33.26 -2.74 -4.11
N HIS A 514 32.43 -3.26 -3.21
CA HIS A 514 31.06 -2.79 -2.99
C HIS A 514 30.80 -2.59 -1.49
N ASN A 515 30.39 -1.38 -1.11
CA ASN A 515 29.98 -1.06 0.26
C ASN A 515 28.63 -0.33 0.19
N PRO A 516 27.50 -1.07 0.35
CA PRO A 516 26.16 -0.52 0.14
C PRO A 516 25.88 0.73 0.97
N ALA A 517 26.44 0.83 2.18
CA ALA A 517 26.18 1.96 3.07
C ALA A 517 26.81 3.27 2.56
N VAL A 518 27.92 3.18 1.82
CA VAL A 518 28.51 4.36 1.15
C VAL A 518 27.68 4.75 -0.07
N ASP A 519 27.13 3.76 -0.78
CA ASP A 519 26.29 4.01 -1.95
C ASP A 519 24.96 4.67 -1.52
N ASP A 520 24.37 4.24 -0.39
CA ASP A 520 23.21 4.89 0.26
C ASP A 520 23.52 6.34 0.62
N PHE A 521 24.66 6.61 1.26
CA PHE A 521 25.08 7.96 1.62
C PHE A 521 25.24 8.84 0.37
N VAL A 522 25.98 8.36 -0.63
CA VAL A 522 26.26 9.11 -1.86
C VAL A 522 24.98 9.45 -2.63
N LEU A 523 24.02 8.52 -2.69
CA LEU A 523 22.73 8.74 -3.35
C LEU A 523 21.86 9.73 -2.57
N MET A 524 21.81 9.61 -1.24
CA MET A 524 20.88 10.37 -0.39
C MET A 524 21.44 11.71 0.12
N GLN A 525 22.74 11.98 -0.06
CA GLN A 525 23.42 13.15 0.49
C GLN A 525 22.73 14.47 0.15
N CYS A 526 22.20 14.62 -1.06
CA CYS A 526 21.57 15.85 -1.51
C CYS A 526 20.35 16.27 -0.66
N VAL A 527 19.72 15.34 0.07
CA VAL A 527 18.54 15.60 0.91
C VAL A 527 18.90 16.30 2.22
N PHE A 528 20.06 16.00 2.80
CA PHE A 528 20.44 16.47 4.14
C PHE A 528 21.78 17.20 4.19
N MET A 529 22.61 17.09 3.14
CA MET A 529 23.91 17.75 2.99
C MET A 529 24.09 18.20 1.53
N PRO A 530 23.63 19.39 1.13
CA PRO A 530 23.85 19.89 -0.24
C PRO A 530 25.34 19.99 -0.60
N ASN A 531 25.68 19.99 -1.89
CA ASN A 531 27.09 20.02 -2.31
C ASN A 531 27.83 21.31 -1.89
N SER A 532 27.10 22.40 -1.62
CA SER A 532 27.64 23.62 -1.01
C SER A 532 28.20 23.40 0.41
N GLN A 533 27.73 22.37 1.12
CA GLN A 533 28.22 21.95 2.43
C GLN A 533 29.17 20.74 2.32
N LEU A 534 28.84 19.74 1.50
CA LEU A 534 29.65 18.53 1.31
C LEU A 534 31.05 18.86 0.77
N CYS A 535 31.16 19.69 -0.28
CA CYS A 535 32.45 19.94 -0.93
C CYS A 535 33.47 20.62 0.03
N PRO A 536 33.10 21.67 0.80
CA PRO A 536 33.98 22.22 1.82
C PRO A 536 34.36 21.24 2.93
N LEU A 537 33.43 20.39 3.38
CA LEU A 537 33.71 19.39 4.42
C LEU A 537 34.68 18.31 3.92
N LEU A 538 34.53 17.83 2.69
CA LEU A 538 35.48 16.90 2.07
C LEU A 538 36.87 17.52 1.91
N LEU A 539 36.94 18.82 1.62
CA LEU A 539 38.21 19.57 1.58
C LEU A 539 38.83 19.70 2.97
N ALA A 540 38.04 20.01 4.00
CA ALA A 540 38.51 20.13 5.38
C ALA A 540 39.05 18.79 5.92
N GLN A 541 38.39 17.69 5.59
CA GLN A 541 38.81 16.32 5.92
C GLN A 541 39.99 15.83 5.09
N TYR A 542 40.44 16.59 4.07
CA TYR A 542 41.62 16.28 3.27
C TYR A 542 42.85 17.02 3.82
N PRO A 543 43.75 16.38 4.58
CA PRO A 543 44.81 17.09 5.29
C PRO A 543 45.85 17.67 4.32
N PHE A 544 46.12 18.98 4.43
CA PHE A 544 47.22 19.67 3.74
C PHE A 544 48.59 19.51 4.45
N CYS A 545 48.67 18.77 5.55
CA CYS A 545 49.82 18.81 6.46
C CYS A 545 51.07 18.07 5.95
N PHE A 546 52.22 18.77 5.96
CA PHE A 546 53.57 18.26 5.76
C PHE A 546 54.22 18.00 7.14
N THR A 547 54.08 16.80 7.72
CA THR A 547 54.83 16.44 8.94
C THR A 547 55.52 15.08 8.80
N TYR A 548 56.77 15.01 9.27
CA TYR A 548 57.79 14.01 8.89
C TYR A 548 57.89 12.78 9.82
N THR A 549 56.78 12.23 10.32
CA THR A 549 56.78 10.99 11.13
C THR A 549 56.06 9.85 10.40
N GLN A 550 56.68 8.68 10.28
CA GLN A 550 56.25 7.57 9.43
C GLN A 550 54.81 7.07 9.70
N GLU A 551 54.39 6.95 10.97
CA GLU A 551 53.01 6.56 11.33
C GLU A 551 51.94 7.59 10.92
N ARG A 552 52.26 8.89 11.00
CA ARG A 552 51.33 9.95 10.54
C ARG A 552 51.22 10.00 9.03
N VAL A 553 52.26 9.58 8.30
CA VAL A 553 52.24 9.49 6.83
C VAL A 553 51.26 8.40 6.40
N GLU A 554 51.31 7.21 7.00
CA GLU A 554 50.41 6.10 6.67
C GLU A 554 48.94 6.45 6.96
N TYR A 555 48.66 7.05 8.13
CA TYR A 555 47.33 7.54 8.48
C TYR A 555 46.83 8.63 7.50
N THR A 556 47.68 9.61 7.17
CA THR A 556 47.34 10.67 6.22
C THR A 556 47.05 10.10 4.83
N VAL A 557 47.87 9.16 4.36
CA VAL A 557 47.64 8.49 3.06
C VAL A 557 46.33 7.69 3.09
N ALA A 558 46.02 6.99 4.18
CA ALA A 558 44.77 6.25 4.33
C ALA A 558 43.55 7.17 4.23
N ILE A 559 43.50 8.28 4.99
CA ILE A 559 42.40 9.25 4.90
C ILE A 559 42.29 9.86 3.51
N LYS A 560 43.42 10.27 2.91
CA LYS A 560 43.44 10.83 1.55
C LYS A 560 42.85 9.86 0.53
N ARG A 561 43.16 8.56 0.64
CA ARG A 561 42.57 7.50 -0.20
C ARG A 561 41.07 7.38 0.02
N LYS A 562 40.61 7.31 1.27
CA LYS A 562 39.18 7.20 1.59
C LYS A 562 38.35 8.37 1.06
N VAL A 563 38.82 9.61 1.27
CA VAL A 563 38.18 10.83 0.75
C VAL A 563 38.13 10.81 -0.78
N LEU A 564 39.22 10.41 -1.45
CA LEU A 564 39.25 10.29 -2.91
C LEU A 564 38.29 9.20 -3.41
N THR A 565 38.25 8.03 -2.76
CA THR A 565 37.33 6.95 -3.13
C THR A 565 35.88 7.39 -2.98
N LEU A 566 35.53 8.07 -1.88
CA LEU A 566 34.20 8.62 -1.68
C LEU A 566 33.86 9.66 -2.76
N ALA A 567 34.77 10.59 -3.05
CA ALA A 567 34.58 11.60 -4.09
C ALA A 567 34.43 10.98 -5.49
N LEU A 568 35.16 9.90 -5.80
CA LEU A 568 35.02 9.17 -7.06
C LEU A 568 33.68 8.46 -7.17
N ARG A 569 33.20 7.83 -6.08
CA ARG A 569 31.87 7.22 -6.05
C ARG A 569 30.79 8.28 -6.20
N TRP A 570 30.89 9.37 -5.44
CA TRP A 570 30.01 10.54 -5.57
C TRP A 570 29.94 11.06 -6.99
N ALA A 571 31.10 11.22 -7.65
CA ALA A 571 31.17 11.68 -9.02
C ALA A 571 30.51 10.68 -10.00
N SER A 572 30.71 9.38 -9.79
CA SER A 572 30.10 8.33 -10.62
C SER A 572 28.58 8.27 -10.49
N THR A 573 28.04 8.45 -9.28
CA THR A 573 26.59 8.42 -9.02
C THR A 573 25.89 9.67 -9.53
N HIS A 574 26.54 10.84 -9.48
CA HIS A 574 25.96 12.08 -9.99
C HIS A 574 26.17 12.26 -11.50
N SER A 575 27.20 11.60 -12.07
CA SER A 575 27.44 11.53 -13.52
C SER A 575 27.39 12.92 -14.19
N TYR A 576 26.52 13.12 -15.19
CA TYR A 576 26.38 14.38 -15.91
C TYR A 576 25.76 15.51 -15.09
N LEU A 577 25.07 15.24 -13.96
CA LEU A 577 24.44 16.28 -13.13
C LEU A 577 25.47 17.20 -12.47
N LEU A 578 26.71 16.74 -12.28
CA LEU A 578 27.79 17.56 -11.71
C LEU A 578 28.16 18.74 -12.60
N GLN A 579 28.00 18.60 -13.92
CA GLN A 579 28.26 19.68 -14.89
C GLN A 579 27.32 20.86 -14.68
N GLU A 580 26.20 20.64 -14.01
CA GLU A 580 25.18 21.64 -13.78
C GLU A 580 25.30 22.27 -12.38
N GLU A 581 26.40 22.03 -11.66
CA GLU A 581 26.62 22.56 -10.32
C GLU A 581 27.97 23.25 -10.14
N PRO A 582 28.00 24.59 -9.95
CA PRO A 582 29.24 25.34 -9.83
C PRO A 582 30.12 24.91 -8.66
N ALA A 583 29.54 24.57 -7.51
CA ALA A 583 30.29 24.14 -6.32
C ALA A 583 31.01 22.80 -6.56
N ALA A 584 30.34 21.85 -7.24
CA ALA A 584 30.91 20.57 -7.61
C ALA A 584 32.03 20.72 -8.65
N LEU A 585 31.82 21.58 -9.65
CA LEU A 585 32.84 21.89 -10.66
C LEU A 585 34.07 22.53 -10.03
N ALA A 586 33.90 23.55 -9.18
CA ALA A 586 35.01 24.19 -8.49
C ALA A 586 35.81 23.19 -7.64
N PHE A 587 35.13 22.28 -6.93
CA PHE A 587 35.78 21.23 -6.15
C PHE A 587 36.60 20.26 -7.02
N LEU A 588 36.08 19.86 -8.18
CA LEU A 588 36.77 18.97 -9.12
C LEU A 588 37.91 19.68 -9.87
N GLU A 589 37.77 20.97 -10.18
CA GLU A 589 38.76 21.79 -10.90
C GLU A 589 39.96 22.20 -10.04
N VAL A 590 39.75 22.43 -8.74
CA VAL A 590 40.84 22.74 -7.78
C VAL A 590 41.89 21.61 -7.70
N ARG A 591 41.63 20.45 -8.31
CA ARG A 591 42.46 19.27 -8.20
C ARG A 591 42.96 18.68 -9.53
N GLY A 592 43.74 19.47 -10.27
CA GLY A 592 44.75 18.88 -11.17
C GLY A 592 45.56 19.85 -12.05
N PRO A 593 46.90 19.93 -11.87
CA PRO A 593 47.84 20.28 -12.94
C PRO A 593 48.17 19.07 -13.86
N GLY A 594 47.45 17.96 -13.75
CA GLY A 594 47.69 16.75 -14.56
C GLY A 594 46.38 16.16 -15.08
N LYS A 595 45.99 16.57 -16.29
CA LYS A 595 44.90 16.02 -17.14
C LYS A 595 43.53 15.90 -16.45
N SER A 596 42.67 16.89 -16.74
CA SER A 596 41.21 16.90 -16.56
C SER A 596 40.57 15.50 -16.55
N LEU A 597 40.18 15.03 -15.35
CA LEU A 597 39.34 13.85 -15.13
C LEU A 597 38.01 13.95 -15.88
N ILE A 598 37.53 15.19 -16.14
CA ILE A 598 36.29 15.48 -16.86
C ILE A 598 36.32 14.91 -18.30
N ARG A 599 37.50 14.80 -18.94
CA ARG A 599 37.64 14.25 -20.31
C ARG A 599 37.55 12.72 -20.39
N GLN A 600 37.70 11.98 -19.29
CA GLN A 600 37.57 10.52 -19.31
C GLN A 600 36.11 10.03 -19.22
N PHE A 601 35.18 10.87 -18.77
CA PHE A 601 33.76 10.53 -18.64
C PHE A 601 32.92 10.91 -19.87
N SER A 602 33.51 11.54 -20.88
CA SER A 602 32.81 12.08 -22.06
C SER A 602 32.84 11.20 -23.32
N HIS A 603 33.34 9.97 -23.25
CA HIS A 603 33.30 9.05 -24.40
C HIS A 603 32.54 7.76 -24.09
N GLY A 604 31.24 7.79 -24.38
CA GLY A 604 30.38 6.62 -24.56
C GLY A 604 29.72 6.66 -25.94
N GLU A 605 30.32 5.93 -26.88
CA GLU A 605 29.83 5.44 -28.19
C GLU A 605 28.61 6.13 -28.85
N GLU A 606 28.88 6.98 -29.84
CA GLU A 606 27.92 7.35 -30.88
C GLU A 606 27.60 6.15 -31.78
N ARG A 607 26.48 5.45 -31.54
CA ARG A 607 25.81 4.65 -32.57
C ARG A 607 24.28 4.73 -32.44
N LEU A 608 23.67 5.22 -33.53
CA LEU A 608 22.25 5.17 -33.92
C LEU A 608 21.26 5.90 -32.99
N GLN A 609 20.53 6.87 -33.55
CA GLN A 609 19.54 7.78 -32.91
C GLN A 609 18.68 7.13 -31.80
N LYS A 610 19.22 7.08 -30.58
CA LYS A 610 18.49 6.84 -29.33
C LYS A 610 18.07 8.19 -28.75
N LYS A 611 16.95 8.23 -28.03
CA LYS A 611 16.51 9.41 -27.29
C LYS A 611 17.59 9.76 -26.25
N GLN A 612 18.08 11.00 -26.22
CA GLN A 612 19.03 11.46 -25.22
C GLN A 612 18.30 11.96 -23.96
N PRO A 613 18.90 11.84 -22.76
CA PRO A 613 18.33 12.38 -21.53
C PRO A 613 18.17 13.89 -21.60
N ILE A 614 17.01 14.39 -21.15
CA ILE A 614 16.73 15.82 -21.04
C ILE A 614 17.47 16.37 -19.81
N ARG A 615 18.19 17.48 -19.97
CA ARG A 615 19.02 18.13 -18.95
C ARG A 615 18.41 19.45 -18.48
N ASN A 616 18.91 20.00 -17.35
CA ASN A 616 18.36 21.22 -16.77
C ASN A 616 18.55 22.46 -17.67
N GLN A 617 19.68 22.52 -18.35
CA GLN A 617 20.09 23.66 -19.19
C GLN A 617 19.64 23.54 -20.65
N ASP A 618 18.96 22.44 -21.01
CA ASP A 618 18.44 22.28 -22.37
C ASP A 618 17.39 23.36 -22.64
N ASP A 619 17.49 24.03 -23.78
CA ASP A 619 16.50 25.02 -24.20
C ASP A 619 15.28 24.35 -24.83
N ILE A 620 14.10 24.73 -24.38
CA ILE A 620 12.82 24.28 -24.96
C ILE A 620 12.05 25.45 -25.58
N LEU A 621 11.38 25.15 -26.69
CA LEU A 621 10.39 26.04 -27.29
C LEU A 621 9.02 25.70 -26.70
N LEU A 622 8.54 26.53 -25.77
CA LEU A 622 7.30 26.31 -25.05
C LEU A 622 6.20 27.21 -25.61
N LYS A 623 5.05 26.62 -25.97
CA LYS A 623 3.85 27.37 -26.35
C LYS A 623 3.02 27.68 -25.10
N VAL A 624 2.83 28.95 -24.79
CA VAL A 624 1.96 29.43 -23.71
C VAL A 624 0.78 30.16 -24.33
N PHE A 625 -0.43 29.70 -24.02
CA PHE A 625 -1.67 30.18 -24.62
C PHE A 625 -2.25 31.36 -23.82
N CYS A 626 -2.92 32.27 -24.51
CA CYS A 626 -3.70 33.36 -23.93
C CYS A 626 -5.18 32.96 -23.79
N SER A 627 -5.97 33.78 -23.12
CA SER A 627 -7.42 33.55 -22.94
C SER A 627 -8.23 33.56 -24.24
N ASP A 628 -7.70 34.13 -25.31
CA ASP A 628 -8.29 34.19 -26.66
C ASP A 628 -7.83 33.04 -27.57
N HIS A 629 -7.11 32.05 -27.02
CA HIS A 629 -6.53 30.91 -27.72
C HIS A 629 -5.37 31.24 -28.68
N THR A 630 -4.88 32.48 -28.70
CA THR A 630 -3.57 32.78 -29.30
C THR A 630 -2.45 32.21 -28.43
N TYR A 631 -1.24 32.07 -28.95
CA TYR A 631 -0.10 31.58 -28.16
C TYR A 631 1.19 32.32 -28.45
N SER A 632 2.01 32.47 -27.41
CA SER A 632 3.38 32.92 -27.51
C SER A 632 4.32 31.72 -27.39
N THR A 633 5.26 31.58 -28.33
CA THR A 633 6.32 30.55 -28.24
C THR A 633 7.53 31.16 -27.55
N ILE A 634 7.83 30.80 -26.32
CA ILE A 634 9.00 31.28 -25.57
C ILE A 634 10.15 30.26 -25.66
N ARG A 635 11.39 30.74 -25.54
CA ARG A 635 12.58 29.90 -25.39
C ARG A 635 13.06 30.05 -23.95
N VAL A 636 13.01 28.95 -23.20
CA VAL A 636 13.41 28.92 -21.79
C VAL A 636 14.14 27.61 -21.52
N ALA A 637 14.96 27.59 -20.48
CA ALA A 637 15.59 26.37 -20.01
C ALA A 637 14.53 25.38 -19.49
N VAL A 638 14.82 24.08 -19.58
CA VAL A 638 14.01 23.01 -18.97
C VAL A 638 13.79 23.27 -17.48
N ALA A 639 14.82 23.64 -16.73
CA ALA A 639 14.70 23.93 -15.31
C ALA A 639 14.05 25.30 -14.99
N ALA A 640 13.49 26.01 -15.98
CA ALA A 640 12.96 27.35 -15.77
C ALA A 640 11.84 27.35 -14.71
N THR A 641 11.84 28.42 -13.92
CA THR A 641 10.81 28.66 -12.90
C THR A 641 9.53 29.22 -13.51
N GLY A 642 8.40 29.06 -12.80
CA GLY A 642 7.15 29.70 -13.19
C GLY A 642 7.30 31.21 -13.38
N ARG A 643 8.12 31.87 -12.54
CA ARG A 643 8.47 33.29 -12.67
C ARG A 643 9.22 33.61 -13.97
N GLU A 644 10.21 32.81 -14.34
CA GLU A 644 10.97 33.01 -15.59
C GLU A 644 10.09 32.82 -16.82
N VAL A 645 9.18 31.83 -16.78
CA VAL A 645 8.19 31.62 -17.83
C VAL A 645 7.23 32.80 -17.95
N ILE A 646 6.70 33.31 -16.83
CA ILE A 646 5.83 34.49 -16.80
C ILE A 646 6.56 35.71 -17.37
N SER A 647 7.81 35.95 -16.95
CA SER A 647 8.63 37.06 -17.46
C SER A 647 8.82 36.96 -18.97
N ALA A 648 9.21 35.78 -19.49
CA ALA A 648 9.42 35.59 -20.92
C ALA A 648 8.14 35.76 -21.76
N VAL A 649 6.97 35.46 -21.18
CA VAL A 649 5.67 35.70 -21.83
C VAL A 649 5.33 37.18 -21.80
N ALA A 650 5.47 37.84 -20.65
CA ALA A 650 5.24 39.28 -20.49
C ALA A 650 6.11 40.11 -21.45
N ASP A 651 7.39 39.75 -21.59
CA ASP A 651 8.33 40.39 -22.52
C ASP A 651 7.90 40.26 -23.98
N LYS A 652 7.33 39.10 -24.38
CA LYS A 652 6.83 38.89 -25.74
C LYS A 652 5.49 39.56 -26.02
N LEU A 653 4.63 39.65 -25.01
CA LEU A 653 3.33 40.32 -25.12
C LEU A 653 3.46 41.85 -24.96
N GLY A 654 4.58 42.33 -24.42
CA GLY A 654 4.80 43.74 -24.12
C GLY A 654 3.90 44.28 -23.00
N THR A 655 3.47 43.41 -22.07
CA THR A 655 2.52 43.76 -21.01
C THR A 655 3.20 43.85 -19.65
N ASN A 656 2.83 44.86 -18.85
CA ASN A 656 3.28 45.01 -17.46
C ASN A 656 2.28 44.44 -16.44
N ASP A 657 1.21 43.81 -16.90
CA ASP A 657 0.16 43.25 -16.05
C ASP A 657 0.66 42.04 -15.26
N GLU A 658 0.10 41.83 -14.06
CA GLU A 658 0.40 40.66 -13.24
C GLU A 658 -0.24 39.40 -13.85
N LEU A 659 0.54 38.66 -14.62
CA LEU A 659 0.12 37.43 -15.28
C LEU A 659 0.25 36.21 -14.36
N LEU A 660 -0.76 35.34 -14.41
CA LEU A 660 -0.76 34.04 -13.75
C LEU A 660 -0.48 32.94 -14.78
N LEU A 661 0.38 31.99 -14.41
CA LEU A 661 0.61 30.77 -15.19
C LEU A 661 -0.35 29.67 -14.72
N VAL A 662 -1.14 29.15 -15.65
CA VAL A 662 -2.23 28.19 -15.36
C VAL A 662 -2.06 26.96 -16.23
N HIS A 663 -2.09 25.78 -15.62
CA HIS A 663 -2.27 24.52 -16.33
C HIS A 663 -3.76 24.22 -16.49
N LEU A 664 -4.21 24.06 -17.73
CA LEU A 664 -5.60 23.68 -18.06
C LEU A 664 -5.62 22.27 -18.63
N SER A 665 -6.38 21.39 -17.98
CA SER A 665 -6.63 20.02 -18.44
C SER A 665 -7.74 19.95 -19.49
N SER A 666 -7.88 18.80 -20.17
CA SER A 666 -8.97 18.54 -21.11
C SER A 666 -10.35 18.42 -20.47
N SER A 667 -10.43 18.23 -19.15
CA SER A 667 -11.69 18.25 -18.39
C SER A 667 -12.12 19.67 -17.99
N GLY A 668 -11.29 20.69 -18.26
CA GLY A 668 -11.51 22.06 -17.83
C GLY A 668 -11.02 22.35 -16.40
N GLU A 669 -10.38 21.39 -15.73
CA GLU A 669 -9.76 21.64 -14.42
C GLU A 669 -8.53 22.54 -14.58
N LYS A 670 -8.45 23.56 -13.73
CA LYS A 670 -7.36 24.54 -13.70
C LYS A 670 -6.46 24.32 -12.48
N LEU A 671 -5.16 24.35 -12.71
CA LEU A 671 -4.14 24.37 -11.66
C LEU A 671 -3.28 25.63 -11.83
N ILE A 672 -3.33 26.54 -10.85
CA ILE A 672 -2.49 27.74 -10.85
C ILE A 672 -1.10 27.31 -10.39
N LEU A 673 -0.09 27.54 -11.24
CA LEU A 673 1.29 27.24 -10.93
C LEU A 673 1.89 28.37 -10.10
N LYS A 674 2.66 28.01 -9.07
CA LYS A 674 3.32 28.99 -8.21
C LYS A 674 4.55 29.56 -8.94
N PRO A 675 4.93 30.82 -8.67
CA PRO A 675 6.12 31.42 -9.29
C PRO A 675 7.42 30.65 -9.04
N ASN A 676 7.51 29.93 -7.91
CA ASN A 676 8.68 29.14 -7.53
C ASN A 676 8.65 27.70 -8.08
N ASP A 677 7.60 27.29 -8.79
CA ASP A 677 7.53 25.96 -9.38
C ASP A 677 8.59 25.82 -10.48
N VAL A 678 9.29 24.69 -10.52
CA VAL A 678 10.43 24.43 -11.40
C VAL A 678 10.02 23.39 -12.44
N SER A 679 10.51 23.52 -13.68
CA SER A 679 10.27 22.53 -14.75
C SER A 679 8.78 22.38 -15.09
N VAL A 680 8.06 23.51 -15.17
CA VAL A 680 6.60 23.58 -15.35
C VAL A 680 6.07 22.91 -16.63
N PHE A 681 6.90 22.68 -17.64
CA PHE A 681 6.50 22.05 -18.90
C PHE A 681 6.29 20.53 -18.75
N SER A 682 7.05 19.87 -17.89
CA SER A 682 7.02 18.41 -17.74
C SER A 682 5.87 17.95 -16.85
N THR A 683 5.32 18.85 -16.03
CA THR A 683 4.16 18.60 -15.14
C THR A 683 2.80 18.68 -15.85
N VAL A 684 2.77 19.10 -17.11
CA VAL A 684 1.53 19.21 -17.91
C VAL A 684 0.91 17.82 -18.12
N GLY A 685 -0.43 17.72 -18.14
CA GLY A 685 -1.14 16.47 -18.47
C GLY A 685 -0.86 15.99 -19.91
N ILE A 686 -1.46 14.86 -20.32
CA ILE A 686 -1.26 14.33 -21.68
C ILE A 686 -1.78 15.33 -22.73
N ASN A 687 -3.03 15.75 -22.59
CA ASN A 687 -3.64 16.79 -23.42
C ASN A 687 -3.70 18.14 -22.69
N GLY A 688 -2.97 18.30 -21.59
CA GLY A 688 -2.89 19.56 -20.86
C GLY A 688 -2.20 20.64 -21.69
N ARG A 689 -2.52 21.91 -21.40
CA ARG A 689 -1.87 23.08 -22.00
C ARG A 689 -1.56 24.11 -20.92
N LEU A 690 -0.53 24.92 -21.18
CA LEU A 690 -0.15 26.04 -20.31
C LEU A 690 -0.75 27.32 -20.85
N PHE A 691 -1.40 28.07 -19.97
CA PHE A 691 -2.02 29.35 -20.25
C PHE A 691 -1.40 30.45 -19.39
N SER A 692 -1.38 31.66 -19.92
CA SER A 692 -1.02 32.88 -19.19
C SER A 692 -2.18 33.86 -19.28
N CYS A 693 -2.67 34.35 -18.15
CA CYS A 693 -3.74 35.33 -18.11
C CYS A 693 -3.70 36.22 -16.87
N PRO A 694 -4.32 37.42 -16.93
CA PRO A 694 -4.63 38.19 -15.73
C PRO A 694 -5.58 37.43 -14.80
N ARG A 695 -5.54 37.76 -13.50
CA ARG A 695 -6.37 37.11 -12.47
C ARG A 695 -7.88 37.22 -12.75
N GLU A 696 -8.32 38.32 -13.35
CA GLU A 696 -9.73 38.60 -13.68
C GLU A 696 -10.30 37.64 -14.74
N GLN A 697 -9.46 37.21 -15.67
CA GLN A 697 -9.86 36.37 -16.81
C GLN A 697 -9.79 34.86 -16.49
N LEU A 698 -9.33 34.50 -15.30
CA LEU A 698 -9.15 33.12 -14.86
C LEU A 698 -10.44 32.28 -14.89
N ASN A 699 -11.60 32.91 -14.70
CA ASN A 699 -12.89 32.21 -14.74
C ASN A 699 -13.45 32.07 -16.16
N ALA A 700 -13.03 32.93 -17.10
CA ALA A 700 -13.44 32.86 -18.50
C ALA A 700 -12.73 31.71 -19.26
N LEU A 701 -11.46 31.46 -18.94
CA LEU A 701 -10.65 30.37 -19.50
C LEU A 701 -11.28 28.97 -19.39
N VAL A 702 -12.10 28.73 -18.35
CA VAL A 702 -12.68 27.41 -18.06
C VAL A 702 -13.79 27.04 -19.04
N ARG A 703 -14.41 28.01 -19.71
CA ARG A 703 -15.62 27.75 -20.52
C ARG A 703 -15.33 27.12 -21.88
N ASN A 704 -14.10 27.18 -22.38
CA ASN A 704 -13.72 26.61 -23.67
C ASN A 704 -12.28 26.08 -23.61
N PRO A 705 -12.03 24.79 -23.31
CA PRO A 705 -10.73 24.19 -23.58
C PRO A 705 -10.43 24.24 -25.09
N LEU A 706 -9.14 24.14 -25.47
CA LEU A 706 -8.78 24.14 -26.89
C LEU A 706 -9.30 22.84 -27.55
N PRO A 707 -9.80 22.90 -28.81
CA PRO A 707 -10.33 21.71 -29.49
C PRO A 707 -9.32 20.56 -29.63
N ASP A 708 -8.02 20.84 -29.66
CA ASP A 708 -6.97 19.83 -29.73
C ASP A 708 -6.76 19.08 -28.41
N GLN A 709 -7.29 19.58 -27.29
CA GLN A 709 -7.21 18.93 -25.98
C GLN A 709 -8.26 17.83 -25.79
N GLU A 710 -9.34 17.83 -26.57
CA GLU A 710 -10.42 16.83 -26.46
C GLU A 710 -9.97 15.44 -26.91
N GLY A 711 -8.88 15.36 -27.67
CA GLY A 711 -8.33 14.12 -28.19
C GLY A 711 -9.01 13.66 -29.49
N PRO A 712 -8.77 12.41 -29.92
CA PRO A 712 -9.30 11.90 -31.18
C PRO A 712 -10.82 11.64 -31.13
N THR A 713 -11.53 12.01 -32.19
CA THR A 713 -12.97 11.73 -32.38
C THR A 713 -13.24 10.41 -33.12
N ALA A 714 -12.24 9.84 -33.77
CA ALA A 714 -12.31 8.57 -34.47
C ALA A 714 -11.17 7.64 -34.01
N GLY A 715 -11.48 6.35 -33.80
CA GLY A 715 -10.50 5.35 -33.37
C GLY A 715 -9.52 4.98 -34.48
N SER A 716 -8.34 4.47 -34.11
CA SER A 716 -7.28 4.08 -35.04
C SER A 716 -7.33 2.59 -35.43
N MET A 717 -8.48 1.95 -35.22
CA MET A 717 -8.67 0.50 -35.36
C MET A 717 -8.23 -0.07 -36.71
N SER A 718 -8.45 0.64 -37.83
CA SER A 718 -8.08 0.15 -39.16
C SER A 718 -6.58 -0.11 -39.34
N SER A 719 -5.73 0.71 -38.74
CA SER A 719 -4.27 0.52 -38.72
C SER A 719 -3.87 -0.47 -37.62
N PHE A 720 -4.48 -0.35 -36.45
CA PHE A 720 -4.17 -1.17 -35.28
C PHE A 720 -4.49 -2.66 -35.47
N GLU A 721 -5.56 -2.99 -36.20
CA GLU A 721 -6.00 -4.36 -36.44
C GLU A 721 -4.96 -5.16 -37.24
N LEU A 722 -4.30 -4.53 -38.22
CA LEU A 722 -3.33 -5.17 -39.11
C LEU A 722 -1.97 -5.47 -38.45
N MET A 723 -1.65 -4.80 -37.34
CA MET A 723 -0.36 -4.97 -36.66
C MET A 723 -0.34 -6.21 -35.76
N SER A 724 0.76 -6.96 -35.75
CA SER A 724 0.90 -8.12 -34.84
C SER A 724 0.92 -7.67 -33.37
N SER A 725 0.22 -8.41 -32.49
CA SER A 725 0.23 -8.15 -31.05
C SER A 725 1.64 -8.25 -30.45
N LYS A 726 2.49 -9.16 -30.97
CA LYS A 726 3.88 -9.31 -30.53
C LYS A 726 4.74 -8.13 -30.97
N ASP A 727 4.58 -7.65 -32.20
CA ASP A 727 5.34 -6.50 -32.72
C ASP A 727 4.99 -5.20 -32.00
N LEU A 728 3.70 -4.99 -31.70
CA LEU A 728 3.23 -3.88 -30.87
C LEU A 728 3.88 -3.93 -29.49
N ALA A 729 3.80 -5.07 -28.79
CA ALA A 729 4.39 -5.23 -27.46
C ALA A 729 5.91 -5.04 -27.48
N TYR A 730 6.60 -5.53 -28.51
CA TYR A 730 8.04 -5.37 -28.67
C TYR A 730 8.42 -3.90 -28.91
N GLN A 731 7.76 -3.19 -29.83
CA GLN A 731 8.02 -1.76 -30.06
C GLN A 731 7.65 -0.90 -28.85
N MET A 732 6.60 -1.26 -28.10
CA MET A 732 6.26 -0.61 -26.82
C MET A 732 7.38 -0.79 -25.81
N THR A 733 7.91 -2.00 -25.69
CA THR A 733 9.00 -2.30 -24.75
C THR A 733 10.29 -1.58 -25.10
N LEU A 734 10.65 -1.50 -26.39
CA LEU A 734 11.80 -0.70 -26.82
C LEU A 734 11.64 0.78 -26.48
N TYR A 735 10.45 1.36 -26.75
CA TYR A 735 10.21 2.77 -26.46
C TYR A 735 10.16 3.07 -24.95
N ASP A 736 9.53 2.19 -24.16
CA ASP A 736 9.49 2.33 -22.71
C ASP A 736 10.90 2.18 -22.11
N TRP A 737 11.74 1.28 -22.65
CA TRP A 737 13.13 1.15 -22.22
C TRP A 737 13.97 2.38 -22.57
N GLU A 738 13.76 2.99 -23.74
CA GLU A 738 14.39 4.27 -24.10
C GLU A 738 14.03 5.38 -23.11
N LEU A 739 12.74 5.50 -22.75
CA LEU A 739 12.28 6.49 -21.76
C LEU A 739 12.85 6.19 -20.37
N PHE A 740 12.82 4.94 -19.94
CA PHE A 740 13.29 4.52 -18.62
C PHE A 740 14.81 4.71 -18.47
N SER A 741 15.58 4.40 -19.52
CA SER A 741 17.04 4.60 -19.52
C SER A 741 17.46 6.07 -19.47
N CYS A 742 16.55 7.01 -19.79
CA CYS A 742 16.79 8.44 -19.64
C CYS A 742 16.55 8.94 -18.21
N VAL A 743 15.89 8.17 -17.34
CA VAL A 743 15.58 8.58 -15.97
C VAL A 743 16.80 8.39 -15.09
N HIS A 744 17.32 9.49 -14.54
CA HIS A 744 18.39 9.42 -13.55
C HIS A 744 17.84 9.05 -12.16
N GLU A 745 18.58 8.25 -11.38
CA GLU A 745 18.22 7.87 -10.00
C GLU A 745 17.86 9.07 -9.10
N HIS A 746 18.63 10.17 -9.15
CA HIS A 746 18.33 11.40 -8.42
C HIS A 746 17.00 12.07 -8.81
N GLU A 747 16.47 11.86 -10.03
CA GLU A 747 15.14 12.39 -10.38
C GLU A 747 14.05 11.78 -9.48
N LEU A 748 14.22 10.52 -9.04
CA LEU A 748 13.31 9.88 -8.08
C LEU A 748 13.36 10.59 -6.72
N LEU A 749 14.55 11.04 -6.29
CA LEU A 749 14.72 11.77 -5.04
C LEU A 749 14.12 13.18 -5.13
N TYR A 750 14.44 13.93 -6.18
CA TYR A 750 13.89 15.27 -6.40
C TYR A 750 12.37 15.24 -6.50
N HIS A 751 11.82 14.20 -7.13
CA HIS A 751 10.38 13.99 -7.20
C HIS A 751 9.77 13.62 -5.84
N THR A 752 10.48 12.85 -5.01
CA THR A 752 9.96 12.39 -3.71
C THR A 752 10.01 13.48 -2.64
N PHE A 753 11.11 14.23 -2.58
CA PHE A 753 11.36 15.29 -1.58
C PHE A 753 10.95 16.69 -2.05
N GLY A 754 10.49 16.83 -3.30
CA GLY A 754 10.00 18.08 -3.87
C GLY A 754 11.06 18.82 -4.71
N ARG A 755 10.75 19.01 -6.00
CA ARG A 755 11.68 19.55 -7.01
C ARG A 755 12.11 20.99 -6.75
N THR A 756 11.22 21.77 -6.14
CA THR A 756 11.45 23.17 -5.75
C THR A 756 12.57 23.31 -4.74
N ASN A 757 12.74 22.31 -3.86
CA ASN A 757 13.80 22.31 -2.84
C ASN A 757 15.19 22.16 -3.46
N PHE A 758 15.31 21.39 -4.53
CA PHE A 758 16.58 21.14 -5.22
C PHE A 758 16.82 22.08 -6.40
N ARG A 759 15.77 22.74 -6.91
CA ARG A 759 15.77 23.51 -8.17
C ARG A 759 16.29 22.69 -9.36
N ARG A 760 15.85 21.43 -9.45
CA ARG A 760 16.22 20.47 -10.50
C ARG A 760 14.98 19.96 -11.24
N THR A 761 15.14 19.65 -12.52
CA THR A 761 14.13 18.98 -13.34
C THR A 761 14.01 17.50 -12.99
N THR A 762 12.83 16.96 -13.24
CA THR A 762 12.56 15.51 -13.28
C THR A 762 11.85 15.15 -14.59
N ALA A 763 12.17 15.87 -15.67
CA ALA A 763 11.44 15.76 -16.93
C ALA A 763 11.47 14.35 -17.53
N ASN A 764 12.58 13.60 -17.38
CA ASN A 764 12.64 12.24 -17.90
C ASN A 764 11.71 11.33 -17.12
N LEU A 765 11.73 11.43 -15.79
CA LEU A 765 10.79 10.70 -14.93
C LEU A 765 9.34 11.06 -15.25
N ASP A 766 9.03 12.35 -15.40
CA ASP A 766 7.68 12.83 -15.71
C ASP A 766 7.16 12.27 -17.04
N LEU A 767 8.00 12.26 -18.07
CA LEU A 767 7.65 11.69 -19.37
C LEU A 767 7.42 10.18 -19.28
N PHE A 768 8.22 9.47 -18.48
CA PHE A 768 8.05 8.03 -18.26
C PHE A 768 6.77 7.71 -17.45
N LEU A 769 6.45 8.50 -16.42
CA LEU A 769 5.19 8.36 -15.68
C LEU A 769 3.98 8.73 -16.56
N ARG A 770 4.10 9.79 -17.37
CA ARG A 770 3.05 10.19 -18.33
C ARG A 770 2.82 9.10 -19.37
N ARG A 771 3.87 8.37 -19.79
CA ARG A 771 3.76 7.24 -20.71
C ARG A 771 2.86 6.13 -20.17
N PHE A 772 2.91 5.84 -18.86
CA PHE A 772 2.00 4.87 -18.24
C PHE A 772 0.53 5.27 -18.45
N ASN A 773 0.18 6.51 -18.13
CA ASN A 773 -1.19 7.03 -18.30
C ASN A 773 -1.59 7.07 -19.78
N GLN A 774 -0.65 7.39 -20.68
CA GLN A 774 -0.89 7.37 -22.12
C GLN A 774 -1.26 5.97 -22.62
N VAL A 775 -0.53 4.93 -22.20
CA VAL A 775 -0.85 3.54 -22.59
C VAL A 775 -2.18 3.09 -21.98
N GLN A 776 -2.45 3.45 -20.73
CA GLN A 776 -3.73 3.14 -20.07
C GLN A 776 -4.92 3.77 -20.81
N LEU A 777 -4.85 5.08 -21.08
CA LEU A 777 -5.94 5.81 -21.73
C LEU A 777 -6.06 5.48 -23.21
N TRP A 778 -4.98 5.03 -23.87
CA TRP A 778 -5.04 4.49 -25.22
C TRP A 778 -5.97 3.27 -25.32
N VAL A 779 -5.90 2.34 -24.36
CA VAL A 779 -6.83 1.20 -24.29
C VAL A 779 -8.28 1.67 -24.18
N VAL A 780 -8.54 2.61 -23.26
CA VAL A 780 -9.89 3.13 -23.03
C VAL A 780 -10.42 3.87 -24.26
N THR A 781 -9.58 4.71 -24.87
CA THR A 781 -9.91 5.50 -26.07
C THR A 781 -10.30 4.61 -27.23
N GLU A 782 -9.48 3.61 -27.57
CA GLU A 782 -9.77 2.70 -28.69
C GLU A 782 -11.04 1.85 -28.45
N VAL A 783 -11.29 1.42 -27.22
CA VAL A 783 -12.50 0.66 -26.88
C VAL A 783 -13.75 1.53 -26.95
N CYS A 784 -13.71 2.75 -26.38
CA CYS A 784 -14.85 3.68 -26.35
C CYS A 784 -15.18 4.30 -27.72
N LEU A 785 -14.20 4.41 -28.62
CA LEU A 785 -14.43 4.86 -30.00
C LEU A 785 -14.86 3.72 -30.96
N CYS A 786 -14.88 2.48 -30.48
CA CYS A 786 -15.30 1.32 -31.27
C CYS A 786 -16.82 1.08 -31.21
N GLY A 787 -17.54 1.67 -32.18
CA GLY A 787 -18.99 1.55 -32.28
C GLY A 787 -19.52 0.12 -32.48
N THR A 788 -18.78 -0.74 -33.17
CA THR A 788 -19.24 -2.10 -33.51
C THR A 788 -18.86 -3.12 -32.43
N LEU A 789 -19.86 -3.81 -31.86
CA LEU A 789 -19.67 -4.78 -30.76
C LEU A 789 -18.71 -5.93 -31.11
N SER A 790 -18.79 -6.53 -32.30
CA SER A 790 -17.89 -7.63 -32.71
C SER A 790 -16.42 -7.19 -32.78
N LYS A 791 -16.18 -6.01 -33.35
CA LYS A 791 -14.87 -5.35 -33.44
C LYS A 791 -14.33 -4.99 -32.05
N ARG A 792 -15.19 -4.51 -31.15
CA ARG A 792 -14.82 -4.18 -29.78
C ARG A 792 -14.38 -5.41 -28.97
N VAL A 793 -15.05 -6.55 -29.16
CA VAL A 793 -14.63 -7.84 -28.59
C VAL A 793 -13.24 -8.24 -29.12
N GLN A 794 -12.96 -8.04 -30.42
CA GLN A 794 -11.64 -8.30 -31.00
C GLN A 794 -10.56 -7.37 -30.42
N LEU A 795 -10.87 -6.09 -30.19
CA LEU A 795 -9.95 -5.14 -29.55
C LEU A 795 -9.56 -5.60 -28.15
N LEU A 796 -10.52 -5.98 -27.30
CA LEU A 796 -10.22 -6.48 -25.95
C LEU A 796 -9.36 -7.75 -26.00
N LYS A 797 -9.68 -8.70 -26.89
CA LYS A 797 -8.84 -9.89 -27.13
C LYS A 797 -7.41 -9.51 -27.56
N LYS A 798 -7.27 -8.48 -28.39
CA LYS A 798 -5.98 -8.00 -28.89
C LYS A 798 -5.16 -7.34 -27.78
N PHE A 799 -5.76 -6.47 -26.95
CA PHE A 799 -5.09 -5.86 -25.80
C PHE A 799 -4.63 -6.89 -24.78
N ILE A 800 -5.43 -7.91 -24.52
CA ILE A 800 -5.05 -9.06 -23.69
C ILE A 800 -3.78 -9.74 -24.22
N LYS A 801 -3.70 -10.00 -25.54
CA LYS A 801 -2.52 -10.60 -26.16
C LYS A 801 -1.29 -9.69 -26.10
N ILE A 802 -1.47 -8.38 -26.30
CA ILE A 802 -0.37 -7.40 -26.18
C ILE A 802 0.15 -7.39 -24.74
N ALA A 803 -0.74 -7.37 -23.74
CA ALA A 803 -0.36 -7.42 -22.33
C ALA A 803 0.43 -8.71 -22.01
N ALA A 804 -0.02 -9.86 -22.50
CA ALA A 804 0.71 -11.12 -22.35
C ALA A 804 2.15 -11.03 -22.88
N HIS A 805 2.33 -10.52 -24.10
CA HIS A 805 3.67 -10.32 -24.66
C HIS A 805 4.49 -9.27 -23.91
N CYS A 806 3.89 -8.18 -23.42
CA CYS A 806 4.61 -7.21 -22.57
C CYS A 806 5.15 -7.88 -21.30
N ARG A 807 4.37 -8.78 -20.68
CA ARG A 807 4.84 -9.58 -19.54
C ARG A 807 5.96 -10.55 -19.93
N GLU A 808 5.84 -11.23 -21.07
CA GLU A 808 6.92 -12.11 -21.60
C GLU A 808 8.23 -11.33 -21.78
N PHE A 809 8.15 -10.08 -22.25
CA PHE A 809 9.30 -9.17 -22.37
C PHE A 809 9.74 -8.50 -21.06
N ARG A 810 9.15 -8.88 -19.91
CA ARG A 810 9.38 -8.27 -18.58
C ARG A 810 9.07 -6.77 -18.50
N ASN A 811 8.30 -6.24 -19.45
CA ASN A 811 7.78 -4.88 -19.40
C ASN A 811 6.49 -4.85 -18.56
N LEU A 812 6.67 -4.88 -17.24
CA LEU A 812 5.55 -4.82 -16.30
C LEU A 812 4.84 -3.46 -16.31
N ASN A 813 5.54 -2.38 -16.69
CA ASN A 813 4.97 -1.03 -16.78
C ASN A 813 3.82 -0.97 -17.79
N SER A 814 4.08 -1.35 -19.05
CA SER A 814 3.02 -1.39 -20.08
C SER A 814 2.00 -2.51 -19.84
N PHE A 815 2.42 -3.65 -19.28
CA PHE A 815 1.49 -4.71 -18.89
C PHE A 815 0.41 -4.18 -17.94
N PHE A 816 0.81 -3.56 -16.82
CA PHE A 816 -0.14 -3.02 -15.85
C PHE A 816 -0.94 -1.84 -16.42
N ALA A 817 -0.34 -0.97 -17.24
CA ALA A 817 -1.07 0.11 -17.91
C ALA A 817 -2.24 -0.42 -18.76
N ILE A 818 -2.01 -1.50 -19.53
CA ILE A 818 -3.06 -2.13 -20.34
C ILE A 818 -4.14 -2.77 -19.46
N ILE A 819 -3.76 -3.50 -18.41
CA ILE A 819 -4.72 -4.10 -17.47
C ILE A 819 -5.59 -3.02 -16.81
N MET A 820 -4.97 -1.94 -16.31
CA MET A 820 -5.69 -0.82 -15.70
C MET A 820 -6.60 -0.09 -16.70
N GLY A 821 -6.21 -0.02 -17.98
CA GLY A 821 -7.06 0.50 -19.04
C GLY A 821 -8.33 -0.34 -19.23
N MET A 822 -8.22 -1.67 -19.21
CA MET A 822 -9.38 -2.57 -19.30
C MET A 822 -10.26 -2.56 -18.04
N SER A 823 -9.67 -2.31 -16.87
CA SER A 823 -10.39 -2.16 -15.60
C SER A 823 -11.01 -0.77 -15.40
N ASN A 824 -10.76 0.19 -16.30
CA ASN A 824 -11.35 1.53 -16.23
C ASN A 824 -12.90 1.43 -16.24
N PRO A 825 -13.63 2.21 -15.42
CA PRO A 825 -15.09 2.17 -15.36
C PRO A 825 -15.81 2.32 -16.71
N ALA A 826 -15.23 3.07 -17.66
CA ALA A 826 -15.80 3.23 -18.99
C ALA A 826 -15.71 1.94 -19.84
N VAL A 827 -14.77 1.03 -19.54
CA VAL A 827 -14.58 -0.25 -20.23
C VAL A 827 -15.20 -1.41 -19.46
N SER A 828 -15.00 -1.48 -18.15
CA SER A 828 -15.48 -2.59 -17.31
C SER A 828 -17.01 -2.68 -17.26
N ARG A 829 -17.72 -1.55 -17.46
CA ARG A 829 -19.19 -1.53 -17.52
C ARG A 829 -19.82 -2.15 -18.77
N LEU A 830 -19.04 -2.41 -19.82
CA LEU A 830 -19.52 -2.91 -21.11
C LEU A 830 -19.87 -4.41 -21.06
N SER A 831 -20.93 -4.76 -20.31
CA SER A 831 -21.24 -6.15 -19.97
C SER A 831 -21.49 -7.02 -21.20
N GLN A 832 -22.15 -6.49 -22.24
CA GLN A 832 -22.41 -7.25 -23.47
C GLN A 832 -21.12 -7.58 -24.22
N THR A 833 -20.11 -6.72 -24.09
CA THR A 833 -18.78 -6.94 -24.65
C THR A 833 -18.03 -8.02 -23.88
N TRP A 834 -18.04 -7.94 -22.55
CA TRP A 834 -17.36 -8.89 -21.68
C TRP A 834 -17.99 -10.29 -21.71
N GLU A 835 -19.32 -10.39 -21.73
CA GLU A 835 -20.07 -11.65 -21.85
C GLU A 835 -19.70 -12.43 -23.13
N ARG A 836 -19.40 -11.72 -24.23
CA ARG A 836 -19.01 -12.34 -25.52
C ARG A 836 -17.53 -12.72 -25.61
N ILE A 837 -16.71 -12.36 -24.63
CA ILE A 837 -15.33 -12.84 -24.53
C ILE A 837 -15.36 -14.27 -23.96
N ILE A 838 -15.41 -15.26 -24.87
CA ILE A 838 -15.44 -16.69 -24.54
C ILE A 838 -14.34 -17.06 -23.52
N ALA A 839 -14.68 -17.96 -22.59
CA ALA A 839 -13.82 -18.57 -21.56
C ALA A 839 -12.42 -19.03 -22.04
N ASN A 840 -12.23 -19.33 -23.33
CA ASN A 840 -10.92 -19.65 -23.92
C ASN A 840 -9.95 -18.44 -23.96
N THR A 841 -10.45 -17.21 -24.04
CA THR A 841 -9.61 -16.00 -23.98
C THR A 841 -9.18 -15.72 -22.54
N ILE A 842 -10.09 -15.93 -21.57
CA ILE A 842 -9.78 -15.89 -20.14
C ILE A 842 -8.78 -17.00 -19.78
N ARG A 843 -8.91 -18.20 -20.38
CA ARG A 843 -7.90 -19.26 -20.32
C ARG A 843 -6.56 -18.86 -20.96
N GLN A 844 -6.52 -18.10 -22.06
CA GLN A 844 -5.27 -17.57 -22.61
C GLN A 844 -4.62 -16.52 -21.70
N VAL A 845 -5.37 -15.60 -21.10
CA VAL A 845 -4.87 -14.70 -20.04
C VAL A 845 -4.26 -15.52 -18.91
N ARG A 846 -4.94 -16.59 -18.47
CA ARG A 846 -4.51 -17.50 -17.40
C ARG A 846 -3.31 -18.38 -17.81
N HIS A 847 -3.22 -18.84 -19.04
CA HIS A 847 -2.11 -19.66 -19.58
C HIS A 847 -0.84 -18.85 -19.82
N CYS A 848 -0.96 -17.59 -20.26
CA CYS A 848 0.16 -16.65 -20.31
C CYS A 848 0.69 -16.28 -18.91
N ARG A 849 -0.05 -16.60 -17.82
CA ARG A 849 0.48 -16.47 -16.46
C ARG A 849 1.42 -17.61 -16.05
N SER A 850 1.43 -18.75 -16.75
CA SER A 850 2.03 -20.01 -16.27
C SER A 850 3.10 -20.65 -17.17
N GLN A 851 3.48 -20.06 -18.30
CA GLN A 851 4.51 -20.65 -19.17
C GLN A 851 5.96 -20.32 -18.74
N PRO A 852 6.89 -21.30 -18.77
CA PRO A 852 8.32 -21.05 -18.66
C PRO A 852 8.90 -20.42 -19.93
N PHE A 853 9.94 -19.63 -19.72
CA PHE A 853 10.70 -18.88 -20.71
C PHE A 853 11.35 -19.75 -21.80
N ASN A 854 11.28 -19.33 -23.06
CA ASN A 854 12.12 -19.81 -24.14
C ASN A 854 12.99 -18.65 -24.70
N PRO A 855 14.32 -18.63 -24.45
CA PRO A 855 15.21 -17.54 -24.87
C PRO A 855 15.45 -17.47 -26.39
N GLU A 856 15.16 -18.54 -27.12
CA GLU A 856 15.39 -18.59 -28.55
C GLU A 856 14.08 -18.37 -29.29
N ILE A 857 13.91 -17.17 -29.85
CA ILE A 857 13.27 -16.84 -31.13
C ILE A 857 12.90 -15.35 -31.09
N CYS A 858 13.68 -14.52 -31.78
CA CYS A 858 13.15 -13.31 -32.40
C CYS A 858 14.09 -12.84 -33.53
N GLN A 859 13.85 -13.31 -34.75
CA GLN A 859 14.31 -12.59 -35.93
C GLN A 859 13.27 -11.49 -36.28
N PRO A 860 13.71 -10.25 -36.57
CA PRO A 860 12.84 -9.13 -36.91
C PRO A 860 12.20 -9.28 -38.31
N ASN A 861 10.88 -9.06 -38.41
CA ASN A 861 10.14 -9.02 -39.68
C ASN A 861 10.03 -7.59 -40.25
N LYS A 862 9.89 -7.48 -41.58
CA LYS A 862 10.14 -6.26 -42.39
C LYS A 862 9.22 -5.02 -42.19
N ASN A 863 8.24 -5.00 -41.26
CA ASN A 863 7.27 -3.90 -41.10
C ASN A 863 7.49 -2.97 -39.87
N HIS A 864 8.72 -2.83 -39.37
CA HIS A 864 8.99 -2.13 -38.10
C HIS A 864 8.72 -0.62 -38.08
N ALA A 865 8.79 0.09 -39.20
CA ALA A 865 8.72 1.56 -39.20
C ALA A 865 7.31 2.09 -38.87
N GLU A 866 6.27 1.46 -39.42
CA GLU A 866 4.87 1.86 -39.21
C GLU A 866 4.42 1.57 -37.78
N VAL A 867 4.71 0.37 -37.27
CA VAL A 867 4.40 -0.02 -35.88
C VAL A 867 5.14 0.89 -34.89
N ARG A 868 6.42 1.19 -35.16
CA ARG A 868 7.21 2.14 -34.34
C ARG A 868 6.61 3.54 -34.35
N GLY A 869 6.20 4.03 -35.52
CA GLY A 869 5.57 5.34 -35.68
C GLY A 869 4.27 5.43 -34.88
N TYR A 870 3.42 4.41 -34.97
CA TYR A 870 2.16 4.30 -34.22
C TYR A 870 2.39 4.29 -32.71
N VAL A 871 3.23 3.38 -32.20
CA VAL A 871 3.49 3.21 -30.76
C VAL A 871 4.08 4.45 -30.10
N ARG A 872 4.91 5.20 -30.82
CA ARG A 872 5.55 6.44 -30.33
C ARG A 872 4.61 7.66 -30.37
N LYS A 873 3.52 7.61 -31.13
CA LYS A 873 2.58 8.73 -31.35
C LYS A 873 1.14 8.35 -31.01
N LEU A 874 0.93 7.77 -29.82
CA LEU A 874 -0.41 7.43 -29.33
C LEU A 874 -1.20 8.72 -29.04
N CYS A 875 -2.29 8.92 -29.76
CA CYS A 875 -3.29 9.95 -29.46
C CYS A 875 -4.37 9.35 -28.55
N VAL A 876 -4.71 10.04 -27.47
CA VAL A 876 -5.64 9.53 -26.46
C VAL A 876 -6.64 10.60 -26.03
N VAL A 877 -7.82 10.16 -25.60
CA VAL A 877 -8.76 11.00 -24.84
C VAL A 877 -8.44 10.80 -23.36
N ASP A 878 -8.06 11.86 -22.65
CA ASP A 878 -7.76 11.84 -21.21
C ASP A 878 -8.90 12.40 -20.34
N ASN A 879 -9.94 12.96 -20.96
CA ASN A 879 -11.15 13.40 -20.28
C ASN A 879 -12.06 12.21 -19.92
N GLN A 880 -12.04 11.80 -18.65
CA GLN A 880 -12.81 10.65 -18.15
C GLN A 880 -14.33 10.84 -18.30
N ARG A 881 -14.87 12.06 -18.22
CA ARG A 881 -16.30 12.32 -18.44
C ARG A 881 -16.67 12.04 -19.90
N ALA A 882 -15.86 12.49 -20.84
CA ALA A 882 -16.07 12.23 -22.27
C ALA A 882 -16.03 10.71 -22.57
N LEU A 883 -15.03 9.99 -22.04
CA LEU A 883 -14.93 8.53 -22.18
C LEU A 883 -16.15 7.79 -21.60
N THR A 884 -16.62 8.24 -20.44
CA THR A 884 -17.79 7.66 -19.78
C THR A 884 -19.07 7.90 -20.60
N GLN A 885 -19.25 9.11 -21.14
CA GLN A 885 -20.36 9.41 -22.04
C GLN A 885 -20.33 8.57 -23.33
N LEU A 886 -19.15 8.40 -23.94
CA LEU A 886 -18.99 7.50 -25.09
C LEU A 886 -19.38 6.07 -24.74
N SER A 887 -18.94 5.55 -23.59
CA SER A 887 -19.32 4.22 -23.11
C SER A 887 -20.83 4.06 -22.91
N TYR A 888 -21.51 5.05 -22.33
CA TYR A 888 -22.97 5.02 -22.17
C TYR A 888 -23.72 5.04 -23.50
N ARG A 889 -23.18 5.70 -24.53
CA ARG A 889 -23.73 5.65 -25.90
C ARG A 889 -23.54 4.29 -26.56
N LEU A 890 -22.47 3.56 -26.22
CA LEU A 890 -22.23 2.20 -26.73
C LEU A 890 -23.15 1.16 -26.07
N GLU A 891 -23.28 1.19 -24.75
CA GLU A 891 -24.13 0.28 -23.97
C GLU A 891 -24.90 1.08 -22.90
N PRO A 892 -26.19 1.42 -23.14
CA PRO A 892 -27.05 2.12 -22.19
C PRO A 892 -27.22 1.36 -20.86
N ARG A 893 -27.64 2.04 -19.79
CA ARG A 893 -27.96 1.36 -18.52
C ARG A 893 -29.11 0.36 -18.74
N ARG A 894 -28.97 -0.86 -18.23
CA ARG A 894 -30.12 -1.75 -18.04
C ARG A 894 -31.02 -1.07 -16.99
N THR A 895 -32.22 -0.68 -17.39
CA THR A 895 -33.28 -0.18 -16.50
C THR A 895 -33.80 -1.26 -15.61
#